data_AF-A0A7S1RWA7-F1
#
_entry.id   AF-A0A7S1RWA7-F1
#
_cell.length_a   1.000
_cell.length_b   1.000
_cell.length_c   1.000
_cell.angle_alpha   90.00
_cell.angle_beta   90.00
_cell.angle_gamma   90.00
#
_symmetry.space_group_name_H-M   'P 1'
#
loop_
_entity.id
_entity.type
_entity.pdbx_description
1 polymer ?
#
loop_
_entity_poly.entity_id
_entity_poly.type
_entity_poly.pdbx_seq_one_letter_code
_entity_poly.pdbx_strand_id
1 'polypeptide(L)'
;MGLNKLKIDAVDVAGKRVFIRVDFNVPQDKKDPSVITNTQRIDAALPTVKYCLDKGAKSVVLCSHLGRPDGSAVEKYSLAPVAKCLEGKIGKPVIFLKDCVGPDVEAACANPAPGSVILLENCRFHVEEEGKGVDKDGNKIKADKEAVKTFRASIAKLADIYCSDAFGTAHRGHSSMVGEGYSVKCSGFLVAKELDAFAKVLDNPQRPFCAILGGAKVTDKIQLIKNLLDKVNIMIIGGGMAFTFLKVLHGTEIGKSLYDEEGAKIVQEIMEKAKAKGVEIVLPVDFVCSSEFGEGGEIKEATLESGVPAGFMGLDCGPKSIVKNDEAIAKSKTIIWNGPMGVFEMAKFEAGTKSMMAKVVEVTKSGTITVIGGGDTATACKKYDTEDKVTHCSTGGGASLELLEGKELPGVAALDDAPAKAGGGGGSSKITSVMAREIFDSRGNPTVEVDLCTETALFRAAVPSGASTGIYEALELRDNDKNRLLGKGVLTAVKNVNELIAPKLIGMDVTEQTKIDKVMVEELDGSKNEWGWSKAKLGANAILAVSMAVCRAGAAASEVPLYQYIAQLSGKPTDKFVMPVPSFNVINGGSHAGNRLACQEFMILPVGASSFKDAMVIGAEIYHTLKTVIKKKYGQDACNVGDEGGFAPSVQDNNEALDILMEAIKKSGHEAKVKIGTDVAASEFYNADTKKYDLDFKNPDSPDSMKKTTDELIAYYKDWLAKYPLVSIEDPFDQDDWDAYSKFQAEVGSSVQIVGDDLLVTNPKRVQKALDVKACNALLLKVNQIGSITEAIEAASMSMHAGWGVMVSHRSGETEDAFIADLVVGLRTGEIKTGAPCRSERLAKYNQLLRIEEQLGRRAYYAGEKFRES
;
A
#
# COMPACT_ATOMS: atom_id res chain seq x y z
N MET A 1 -10.23 1.68 -0.47
CA MET A 1 -10.46 2.09 -1.87
C MET A 1 -9.38 3.09 -2.20
N GLY A 2 -8.57 2.86 -3.24
CA GLY A 2 -7.58 3.86 -3.64
C GLY A 2 -8.30 5.08 -4.26
N LEU A 3 -8.17 6.25 -3.64
CA LEU A 3 -8.65 7.52 -4.24
C LEU A 3 -7.69 8.04 -5.33
N ASN A 4 -6.48 7.48 -5.39
CA ASN A 4 -5.47 7.82 -6.39
C ASN A 4 -5.73 7.09 -7.72
N LYS A 5 -6.54 7.70 -8.58
CA LYS A 5 -6.90 7.17 -9.91
C LYS A 5 -6.07 7.80 -11.02
N LEU A 6 -5.87 7.05 -12.12
CA LEU A 6 -5.23 7.54 -13.33
C LEU A 6 -5.95 8.82 -13.78
N LYS A 7 -5.20 9.88 -14.02
CA LYS A 7 -5.72 11.19 -14.40
C LYS A 7 -5.56 11.39 -15.89
N ILE A 8 -6.45 12.16 -16.51
CA ILE A 8 -6.41 12.44 -17.96
C ILE A 8 -5.08 13.05 -18.42
N ASP A 9 -4.37 13.76 -17.53
CA ASP A 9 -3.08 14.36 -17.81
C ASP A 9 -1.89 13.39 -17.81
N ALA A 10 -2.13 12.14 -17.39
CA ALA A 10 -1.20 11.02 -17.48
C ALA A 10 -1.53 10.06 -18.64
N VAL A 11 -2.51 10.39 -19.48
CA VAL A 11 -2.94 9.57 -20.63
C VAL A 11 -2.57 10.27 -21.94
N ASP A 12 -1.96 9.55 -22.88
CA ASP A 12 -1.74 10.07 -24.22
C ASP A 12 -3.05 10.10 -25.02
N VAL A 13 -3.59 11.30 -25.20
CA VAL A 13 -4.82 11.56 -25.94
C VAL A 13 -4.57 11.95 -27.40
N ALA A 14 -3.32 12.15 -27.82
CA ALA A 14 -3.02 12.67 -29.15
C ALA A 14 -3.48 11.72 -30.26
N GLY A 15 -4.28 12.23 -31.19
CA GLY A 15 -4.88 11.44 -32.28
C GLY A 15 -5.92 10.40 -31.84
N LYS A 16 -6.27 10.33 -30.54
CA LYS A 16 -7.26 9.40 -29.99
C LYS A 16 -8.64 10.04 -29.88
N ARG A 17 -9.67 9.22 -29.93
CA ARG A 17 -11.04 9.59 -29.58
C ARG A 17 -11.19 9.42 -28.06
N VAL A 18 -11.73 10.40 -27.37
CA VAL A 18 -11.90 10.37 -25.90
C VAL A 18 -13.38 10.44 -25.56
N PHE A 19 -13.92 9.42 -24.91
CA PHE A 19 -15.26 9.44 -24.34
C PHE A 19 -15.18 10.06 -22.94
N ILE A 20 -15.90 11.14 -22.71
CA ILE A 20 -15.96 11.81 -21.41
C ILE A 20 -17.37 11.73 -20.85
N ARG A 21 -17.51 11.03 -19.72
CA ARG A 21 -18.74 11.02 -18.94
C ARG A 21 -18.80 12.27 -18.07
N VAL A 22 -19.68 13.22 -18.38
CA VAL A 22 -19.79 14.55 -17.74
C VAL A 22 -21.12 14.76 -17.03
N ASP A 23 -21.21 15.52 -15.94
CA ASP A 23 -22.50 15.79 -15.27
C ASP A 23 -23.18 17.07 -15.78
N PHE A 24 -23.95 17.01 -16.86
CA PHE A 24 -24.73 18.11 -17.43
C PHE A 24 -26.20 18.08 -17.01
N ASN A 25 -26.51 17.48 -15.87
CA ASN A 25 -27.83 17.61 -15.28
C ASN A 25 -27.96 19.01 -14.64
N VAL A 26 -28.16 20.02 -15.49
CA VAL A 26 -28.25 21.45 -15.17
C VAL A 26 -29.68 21.89 -14.92
N PRO A 27 -29.93 22.85 -14.03
CA PRO A 27 -31.26 23.42 -13.87
C PRO A 27 -31.62 24.27 -15.09
N GLN A 28 -32.86 24.14 -15.52
CA GLN A 28 -33.46 24.92 -16.60
C GLN A 28 -34.55 25.83 -16.04
N ASP A 29 -34.90 26.88 -16.79
CA ASP A 29 -35.99 27.77 -16.41
C ASP A 29 -37.31 26.98 -16.40
N LYS A 30 -38.16 27.24 -15.39
CA LYS A 30 -39.41 26.50 -15.21
C LYS A 30 -40.45 26.80 -16.30
N LYS A 31 -40.35 27.96 -16.96
CA LYS A 31 -41.25 28.40 -18.03
C LYS A 31 -40.68 28.09 -19.42
N ASP A 32 -39.36 28.21 -19.59
CA ASP A 32 -38.66 27.87 -20.84
C ASP A 32 -37.49 26.90 -20.59
N PRO A 33 -37.71 25.58 -20.76
CA PRO A 33 -36.68 24.57 -20.58
C PRO A 33 -35.47 24.71 -21.51
N SER A 34 -35.55 25.53 -22.57
CA SER A 34 -34.39 25.79 -23.43
C SER A 34 -33.35 26.72 -22.78
N VAL A 35 -33.73 27.42 -21.70
CA VAL A 35 -32.86 28.35 -20.97
C VAL A 35 -32.22 27.65 -19.78
N ILE A 36 -30.90 27.56 -19.76
CA ILE A 36 -30.11 27.03 -18.65
C ILE A 36 -29.92 28.13 -17.61
N THR A 37 -30.40 27.92 -16.38
CA THR A 37 -30.33 28.94 -15.31
C THR A 37 -29.04 28.88 -14.50
N ASN A 38 -28.29 27.77 -14.58
CA ASN A 38 -26.97 27.65 -13.95
C ASN A 38 -26.05 26.75 -14.79
N THR A 39 -24.94 27.31 -15.26
CA THR A 39 -23.97 26.61 -16.12
C THR A 39 -22.82 25.95 -15.37
N GLN A 40 -22.76 26.04 -14.04
CA GLN A 40 -21.61 25.58 -13.22
C GLN A 40 -21.18 24.14 -13.52
N ARG A 41 -22.13 23.24 -13.75
CA ARG A 41 -21.88 21.85 -14.12
C ARG A 41 -21.25 21.68 -15.50
N ILE A 42 -21.62 22.55 -16.45
CA ILE A 42 -20.98 22.62 -17.77
C ILE A 42 -19.57 23.19 -17.61
N ASP A 43 -19.45 24.30 -16.88
CA ASP A 43 -18.18 25.00 -16.65
C ASP A 43 -17.14 24.10 -15.96
N ALA A 44 -17.58 23.26 -15.02
CA ALA A 44 -16.72 22.32 -14.29
C ALA A 44 -16.09 21.23 -15.18
N ALA A 45 -16.75 20.84 -16.28
CA ALA A 45 -16.23 19.84 -17.21
C ALA A 45 -15.33 20.44 -18.31
N LEU A 46 -15.43 21.76 -18.55
CA LEU A 46 -14.67 22.43 -19.62
C LEU A 46 -13.14 22.24 -19.53
N PRO A 47 -12.49 22.25 -18.35
CA PRO A 47 -11.05 22.03 -18.27
C PRO A 47 -10.62 20.71 -18.90
N THR A 48 -11.34 19.62 -18.63
CA THR A 48 -11.05 18.29 -19.19
C THR A 48 -11.27 18.28 -20.70
N VAL A 49 -12.38 18.86 -21.17
CA VAL A 49 -12.70 18.93 -22.60
C VAL A 49 -11.64 19.73 -23.37
N LYS A 50 -11.28 20.91 -22.86
CA LYS A 50 -10.27 21.79 -23.48
C LYS A 50 -8.90 21.13 -23.50
N TYR A 51 -8.49 20.49 -22.41
CA TYR A 51 -7.22 19.76 -22.35
C TYR A 51 -7.12 18.68 -23.43
N CYS A 52 -8.15 17.85 -23.60
CA CYS A 52 -8.14 16.83 -24.65
C CYS A 52 -7.97 17.45 -26.05
N LEU A 53 -8.69 18.54 -26.32
CA LEU A 53 -8.58 19.25 -27.60
C LEU A 53 -7.19 19.87 -27.80
N ASP A 54 -6.64 20.52 -26.77
CA ASP A 54 -5.34 21.19 -26.81
C ASP A 54 -4.18 20.19 -26.94
N LYS A 55 -4.35 18.97 -26.43
CA LYS A 55 -3.40 17.85 -26.58
C LYS A 55 -3.60 17.06 -27.88
N GLY A 56 -4.46 17.54 -28.78
CA GLY A 56 -4.61 16.98 -30.12
C GLY A 56 -5.45 15.71 -30.17
N ALA A 57 -6.41 15.52 -29.27
CA ALA A 57 -7.41 14.47 -29.40
C ALA A 57 -8.13 14.57 -30.76
N LYS A 58 -8.32 13.42 -31.40
CA LYS A 58 -9.06 13.33 -32.67
C LYS A 58 -10.51 13.76 -32.48
N SER A 59 -11.14 13.35 -31.39
CA SER A 59 -12.46 13.85 -31.01
C SER A 59 -12.71 13.69 -29.52
N VAL A 60 -13.60 14.52 -28.99
CA VAL A 60 -14.15 14.42 -27.64
C VAL A 60 -15.63 14.07 -27.74
N VAL A 61 -16.02 12.89 -27.26
CA VAL A 61 -17.41 12.41 -27.23
C VAL A 61 -17.94 12.56 -25.82
N LEU A 62 -18.93 13.44 -25.63
CA LEU A 62 -19.50 13.77 -24.34
C LEU A 62 -20.80 13.00 -24.12
N CYS A 63 -20.88 12.31 -23.01
CA CYS A 63 -22.09 11.59 -22.59
C CYS A 63 -22.59 12.13 -21.26
N SER A 64 -23.89 12.42 -21.21
CA SER A 64 -24.52 12.96 -20.02
C SER A 64 -25.98 12.56 -19.87
N HIS A 65 -26.58 13.04 -18.80
CA HIS A 65 -28.00 12.89 -18.51
C HIS A 65 -28.61 14.22 -18.08
N LEU A 66 -29.93 14.31 -18.21
CA LEU A 66 -30.72 15.42 -17.69
C LEU A 66 -32.02 14.87 -17.10
N GLY A 67 -32.34 15.30 -15.88
CA GLY A 67 -33.56 14.88 -15.19
C GLY A 67 -33.67 13.36 -14.94
N ARG A 68 -34.92 12.92 -14.81
CA ARG A 68 -35.32 11.51 -14.61
C ARG A 68 -36.39 11.16 -15.64
N PRO A 69 -35.98 10.76 -16.85
CA PRO A 69 -36.89 10.34 -17.92
C PRO A 69 -37.36 8.88 -17.79
N ASP A 70 -36.84 8.13 -16.80
CA ASP A 70 -37.21 6.74 -16.51
C ASP A 70 -37.11 5.78 -17.71
N GLY A 71 -36.10 5.97 -18.57
CA GLY A 71 -35.84 5.07 -19.71
C GLY A 71 -36.71 5.34 -20.94
N SER A 72 -37.26 6.54 -21.08
CA SER A 72 -38.03 6.97 -22.26
C SER A 72 -37.57 8.33 -22.77
N ALA A 73 -37.62 8.57 -24.08
CA ALA A 73 -37.32 9.88 -24.64
C ALA A 73 -38.37 10.92 -24.21
N VAL A 74 -37.93 11.99 -23.55
CA VAL A 74 -38.79 13.10 -23.11
C VAL A 74 -38.15 14.43 -23.50
N GLU A 75 -38.84 15.21 -24.34
CA GLU A 75 -38.30 16.44 -24.96
C GLU A 75 -37.73 17.45 -23.94
N LYS A 76 -38.43 17.68 -22.82
CA LYS A 76 -37.97 18.59 -21.76
C LYS A 76 -36.64 18.19 -21.11
N TYR A 77 -36.21 16.94 -21.29
CA TYR A 77 -34.96 16.39 -20.76
C TYR A 77 -33.92 16.15 -21.86
N SER A 78 -34.13 16.70 -23.07
CA SER A 78 -33.11 16.68 -24.13
C SER A 78 -31.89 17.52 -23.73
N LEU A 79 -30.70 17.06 -24.15
CA LEU A 79 -29.43 17.78 -24.04
C LEU A 79 -29.19 18.78 -25.18
N ALA A 80 -30.12 18.93 -26.13
CA ALA A 80 -29.98 19.89 -27.22
C ALA A 80 -29.72 21.35 -26.76
N PRO A 81 -30.38 21.87 -25.71
CA PRO A 81 -30.05 23.20 -25.15
C PRO A 81 -28.64 23.25 -24.56
N VAL A 82 -28.17 22.15 -23.95
CA VAL A 82 -26.81 22.02 -23.42
C VAL A 82 -25.78 22.07 -24.54
N ALA A 83 -26.05 21.43 -25.69
CA ALA A 83 -25.17 21.49 -26.86
C ALA A 83 -24.93 22.92 -27.35
N LYS A 84 -25.99 23.73 -27.44
CA LYS A 84 -25.90 25.16 -27.82
C LYS A 84 -25.09 25.97 -26.80
N CYS A 85 -25.31 25.72 -25.51
CA CYS A 85 -24.55 26.39 -24.44
C CYS A 85 -23.07 26.00 -24.48
N LEU A 86 -22.78 24.72 -24.70
CA LEU A 86 -21.43 24.18 -24.78
C LEU A 86 -20.66 24.74 -25.97
N GLU A 87 -21.30 24.83 -27.14
CA GLU A 87 -20.74 25.45 -28.35
C GLU A 87 -20.26 26.88 -28.07
N GLY A 88 -21.09 27.69 -27.41
CA GLY A 88 -20.73 29.05 -27.00
C GLY A 88 -19.54 29.11 -26.02
N LYS A 89 -19.41 28.13 -25.12
CA LYS A 89 -18.34 28.10 -24.09
C LYS A 89 -17.00 27.52 -24.58
N ILE A 90 -17.05 26.59 -25.54
CA ILE A 90 -15.86 26.01 -26.17
C ILE A 90 -15.36 26.92 -27.30
N GLY A 91 -16.26 27.66 -27.97
CA GLY A 91 -15.92 28.48 -29.14
C GLY A 91 -15.69 27.63 -30.39
N LYS A 92 -16.24 26.42 -30.45
CA LYS A 92 -16.18 25.50 -31.60
C LYS A 92 -17.53 24.82 -31.80
N PRO A 93 -17.89 24.43 -33.04
CA PRO A 93 -19.12 23.70 -33.32
C PRO A 93 -19.23 22.42 -32.48
N VAL A 94 -20.40 22.18 -31.89
CA VAL A 94 -20.72 20.94 -31.17
C VAL A 94 -21.68 20.10 -32.00
N ILE A 95 -21.24 18.91 -32.40
CA ILE A 95 -22.07 17.95 -33.12
C ILE A 95 -23.01 17.29 -32.12
N PHE A 96 -24.30 17.62 -32.18
CA PHE A 96 -25.30 16.98 -31.35
C PHE A 96 -25.89 15.76 -32.04
N LEU A 97 -25.73 14.58 -31.43
CA LEU A 97 -26.35 13.33 -31.89
C LEU A 97 -27.65 13.10 -31.13
N LYS A 98 -28.71 12.72 -31.84
CA LYS A 98 -30.06 12.55 -31.27
C LYS A 98 -30.24 11.25 -30.46
N ASP A 99 -29.17 10.48 -30.29
CA ASP A 99 -29.12 9.27 -29.50
C ASP A 99 -27.72 9.15 -28.86
N CYS A 100 -27.54 8.22 -27.92
CA CYS A 100 -26.26 7.95 -27.25
C CYS A 100 -25.63 6.59 -27.62
N VAL A 101 -26.35 5.75 -28.34
CA VAL A 101 -25.91 4.43 -28.81
C VAL A 101 -26.49 4.12 -30.19
N GLY A 102 -26.07 3.01 -30.78
CA GLY A 102 -26.64 2.48 -32.02
C GLY A 102 -25.83 2.83 -33.28
N PRO A 103 -26.23 2.27 -34.44
CA PRO A 103 -25.40 2.29 -35.65
C PRO A 103 -25.03 3.68 -36.16
N ASP A 104 -25.97 4.63 -36.11
CA ASP A 104 -25.74 6.01 -36.58
C ASP A 104 -24.76 6.76 -35.66
N VAL A 105 -24.86 6.54 -34.34
CA VAL A 105 -23.95 7.13 -33.34
C VAL A 105 -22.56 6.50 -33.46
N GLU A 106 -22.49 5.18 -33.59
CA GLU A 106 -21.23 4.46 -33.82
C GLU A 106 -20.54 4.94 -35.09
N ALA A 107 -21.28 5.11 -36.20
CA ALA A 107 -20.74 5.60 -37.46
C ALA A 107 -20.23 7.04 -37.36
N ALA A 108 -20.98 7.94 -36.71
CA ALA A 108 -20.56 9.32 -36.49
C ALA A 108 -19.29 9.44 -35.64
N CYS A 109 -19.10 8.53 -34.68
CA CYS A 109 -17.95 8.51 -33.77
C CYS A 109 -16.77 7.66 -34.28
N ALA A 110 -16.92 6.87 -35.34
CA ALA A 110 -15.86 5.97 -35.83
C ALA A 110 -14.64 6.74 -36.38
N ASN A 111 -14.88 7.78 -37.17
CA ASN A 111 -13.80 8.56 -37.80
C ASN A 111 -14.19 10.06 -37.99
N PRO A 112 -14.46 10.79 -36.91
CA PRO A 112 -14.79 12.21 -37.00
C PRO A 112 -13.56 13.05 -37.44
N ALA A 113 -13.82 14.27 -37.91
CA ALA A 113 -12.77 15.23 -38.23
C ALA A 113 -11.91 15.54 -36.98
N PRO A 114 -10.59 15.72 -37.10
CA PRO A 114 -9.73 16.04 -35.95
C PRO A 114 -10.21 17.27 -35.16
N GLY A 115 -10.24 17.14 -33.83
CA GLY A 115 -10.72 18.18 -32.92
C GLY A 115 -12.24 18.31 -32.84
N SER A 116 -13.01 17.33 -33.36
CA SER A 116 -14.47 17.33 -33.24
C SER A 116 -14.94 17.21 -31.78
N VAL A 117 -15.97 17.98 -31.43
CA VAL A 117 -16.68 17.84 -30.16
C VAL A 117 -18.07 17.29 -30.46
N ILE A 118 -18.41 16.14 -29.89
CA ILE A 118 -19.67 15.44 -30.09
C ILE A 118 -20.39 15.38 -28.75
N LEU A 119 -21.64 15.82 -28.68
CA LEU A 119 -22.50 15.62 -27.52
C LEU A 119 -23.60 14.63 -27.88
N LEU A 120 -23.66 13.54 -27.12
CA LEU A 120 -24.71 12.54 -27.21
C LEU A 120 -26.00 13.04 -26.54
N GLU A 121 -27.14 12.52 -26.99
CA GLU A 121 -28.41 12.74 -26.31
C GLU A 121 -28.42 12.06 -24.93
N ASN A 122 -29.36 12.46 -24.08
CA ASN A 122 -29.55 12.01 -22.71
C ASN A 122 -29.51 10.48 -22.57
N CYS A 123 -28.46 9.97 -21.92
CA CYS A 123 -28.27 8.52 -21.79
C CYS A 123 -29.39 7.83 -21.00
N ARG A 124 -30.12 8.55 -20.14
CA ARG A 124 -31.25 8.00 -19.38
C ARG A 124 -32.52 7.80 -20.21
N PHE A 125 -32.53 8.17 -21.49
CA PHE A 125 -33.61 7.76 -22.41
C PHE A 125 -33.60 6.25 -22.69
N HIS A 126 -32.53 5.55 -22.32
CA HIS A 126 -32.41 4.10 -22.40
C HIS A 126 -32.50 3.46 -21.01
N VAL A 127 -33.32 2.44 -20.86
CA VAL A 127 -33.52 1.71 -19.58
C VAL A 127 -32.20 1.03 -19.15
N GLU A 128 -31.37 0.66 -20.11
CA GLU A 128 -30.08 0.01 -19.98
C GLU A 128 -29.03 0.87 -19.27
N GLU A 129 -29.19 2.20 -19.25
CA GLU A 129 -28.29 3.11 -18.56
C GLU A 129 -28.40 2.93 -17.03
N GLU A 130 -29.62 2.98 -16.49
CA GLU A 130 -29.88 2.84 -15.05
C GLU A 130 -30.18 1.39 -14.63
N GLY A 131 -30.35 0.50 -15.62
CA GLY A 131 -30.79 -0.89 -15.45
C GLY A 131 -32.26 -1.02 -15.05
N LYS A 132 -33.00 0.09 -15.01
CA LYS A 132 -34.41 0.17 -14.58
C LYS A 132 -35.08 1.39 -15.23
N GLY A 133 -36.40 1.33 -15.35
CA GLY A 133 -37.20 2.40 -15.95
C GLY A 133 -38.68 2.17 -15.71
N VAL A 134 -39.49 2.83 -16.53
CA VAL A 134 -40.95 2.75 -16.50
C VAL A 134 -41.48 2.45 -17.91
N ASP A 135 -42.45 1.53 -18.03
CA ASP A 135 -43.11 1.25 -19.30
C ASP A 135 -44.17 2.31 -19.67
N LYS A 136 -44.83 2.15 -20.82
CA LYS A 136 -45.86 3.10 -21.29
C LYS A 136 -47.06 3.23 -20.34
N ASP A 137 -47.29 2.23 -19.49
CA ASP A 137 -48.42 2.17 -18.55
C ASP A 137 -48.04 2.65 -17.14
N GLY A 138 -46.79 3.06 -16.92
CA GLY A 138 -46.33 3.55 -15.62
C GLY A 138 -45.74 2.48 -14.71
N ASN A 139 -45.61 1.22 -15.17
CA ASN A 139 -45.07 0.14 -14.36
C ASN A 139 -43.54 0.13 -14.36
N LYS A 140 -42.95 -0.20 -13.20
CA LYS A 140 -41.50 -0.34 -13.07
C LYS A 140 -41.00 -1.54 -13.87
N ILE A 141 -40.04 -1.30 -14.75
CA ILE A 141 -39.36 -2.34 -15.53
C ILE A 141 -37.86 -2.39 -15.20
N LYS A 142 -37.25 -3.55 -15.46
CA LYS A 142 -35.81 -3.78 -15.31
C LYS A 142 -35.23 -4.10 -16.68
N ALA A 143 -34.07 -3.53 -16.99
CA ALA A 143 -33.39 -3.85 -18.25
C ALA A 143 -32.94 -5.31 -18.26
N ASP A 144 -33.05 -5.95 -19.42
CA ASP A 144 -32.45 -7.25 -19.66
C ASP A 144 -30.92 -7.17 -19.58
N LYS A 145 -30.25 -8.21 -19.05
CA LYS A 145 -28.80 -8.18 -18.86
C LYS A 145 -28.03 -8.17 -20.18
N GLU A 146 -28.50 -8.88 -21.20
CA GLU A 146 -27.87 -8.87 -22.52
C GLU A 146 -28.15 -7.55 -23.26
N ALA A 147 -29.30 -6.92 -23.02
CA ALA A 147 -29.57 -5.56 -23.50
C ALA A 147 -28.59 -4.54 -22.88
N VAL A 148 -28.36 -4.61 -21.56
CA VAL A 148 -27.35 -3.78 -20.86
C VAL A 148 -25.95 -4.00 -21.43
N LYS A 149 -25.58 -5.27 -21.66
CA LYS A 149 -24.28 -5.62 -22.27
C LYS A 149 -24.13 -5.06 -23.68
N THR A 150 -25.19 -5.16 -24.49
CA THR A 150 -25.22 -4.61 -25.86
C THR A 150 -25.11 -3.08 -25.84
N PHE A 151 -25.82 -2.42 -24.93
CA PHE A 151 -25.74 -0.98 -24.72
C PHE A 151 -24.32 -0.53 -24.35
N ARG A 152 -23.68 -1.20 -23.39
CA ARG A 152 -22.28 -0.93 -23.00
C ARG A 152 -21.31 -1.18 -24.15
N ALA A 153 -21.50 -2.25 -24.91
CA ALA A 153 -20.68 -2.55 -26.09
C ALA A 153 -20.81 -1.46 -27.17
N SER A 154 -21.99 -0.86 -27.35
CA SER A 154 -22.17 0.27 -28.25
C SER A 154 -21.41 1.51 -27.75
N ILE A 155 -21.52 1.84 -26.46
CA ILE A 155 -20.74 2.93 -25.83
C ILE A 155 -19.23 2.72 -26.01
N ALA A 156 -18.73 1.49 -25.84
CA ALA A 156 -17.32 1.16 -25.94
C ALA A 156 -16.71 1.43 -27.34
N LYS A 157 -17.52 1.42 -28.39
CA LYS A 157 -17.06 1.70 -29.77
C LYS A 157 -16.89 3.19 -30.06
N LEU A 158 -17.48 4.05 -29.24
CA LEU A 158 -17.57 5.49 -29.52
C LEU A 158 -16.22 6.21 -29.39
N ALA A 159 -15.27 5.64 -28.63
CA ALA A 159 -13.96 6.24 -28.44
C ALA A 159 -12.88 5.19 -28.13
N ASP A 160 -11.64 5.65 -27.95
CA ASP A 160 -10.49 4.80 -27.62
C ASP A 160 -10.15 4.84 -26.11
N ILE A 161 -10.47 5.96 -25.45
CA ILE A 161 -10.19 6.21 -24.03
C ILE A 161 -11.49 6.56 -23.32
N TYR A 162 -11.70 5.99 -22.13
CA TYR A 162 -12.78 6.37 -21.22
C TYR A 162 -12.27 7.34 -20.16
N CYS A 163 -12.95 8.47 -20.02
CA CYS A 163 -12.68 9.49 -19.02
C CYS A 163 -13.95 9.75 -18.19
N SER A 164 -13.90 9.51 -16.88
CA SER A 164 -14.99 9.87 -15.97
C SER A 164 -14.75 11.26 -15.40
N ASP A 165 -15.62 12.21 -15.72
CA ASP A 165 -15.57 13.59 -15.22
C ASP A 165 -16.91 14.01 -14.58
N ALA A 166 -17.66 13.03 -14.05
CA ALA A 166 -18.99 13.18 -13.47
C ALA A 166 -19.05 12.68 -12.01
N PHE A 167 -18.38 13.36 -11.09
CA PHE A 167 -18.31 12.93 -9.68
C PHE A 167 -19.68 12.83 -9.02
N GLY A 168 -20.61 13.76 -9.32
CA GLY A 168 -21.98 13.75 -8.80
C GLY A 168 -22.77 12.47 -9.06
N THR A 169 -22.42 11.71 -10.11
CA THR A 169 -23.02 10.41 -10.44
C THR A 169 -22.11 9.22 -10.19
N ALA A 170 -20.92 9.42 -9.61
CA ALA A 170 -19.95 8.35 -9.39
C ALA A 170 -20.40 7.26 -8.42
N HIS A 171 -21.36 7.56 -7.54
CA HIS A 171 -22.03 6.58 -6.67
C HIS A 171 -22.98 5.63 -7.41
N ARG A 172 -23.18 5.83 -8.73
CA ARG A 172 -24.10 5.02 -9.54
C ARG A 172 -23.32 4.06 -10.43
N GLY A 173 -23.68 2.77 -10.38
CA GLY A 173 -23.18 1.75 -11.31
C GLY A 173 -23.87 1.77 -12.68
N HIS A 174 -24.19 2.95 -13.20
CA HIS A 174 -24.85 3.10 -14.49
C HIS A 174 -23.91 2.70 -15.63
N SER A 175 -24.48 2.28 -16.76
CA SER A 175 -23.70 1.75 -17.90
C SER A 175 -22.65 2.73 -18.42
N SER A 176 -23.00 4.00 -18.54
CA SER A 176 -22.06 5.05 -18.98
C SER A 176 -21.03 5.48 -17.93
N MET A 177 -21.16 5.05 -16.66
CA MET A 177 -20.29 5.45 -15.54
C MET A 177 -19.12 4.50 -15.29
N VAL A 178 -19.16 3.29 -15.83
CA VAL A 178 -18.20 2.22 -15.48
C VAL A 178 -17.16 1.95 -16.57
N GLY A 179 -17.27 2.58 -17.75
CA GLY A 179 -16.26 2.46 -18.81
C GLY A 179 -16.01 1.03 -19.30
N GLU A 180 -16.99 0.13 -19.18
CA GLU A 180 -16.83 -1.26 -19.59
C GLU A 180 -16.50 -1.36 -21.09
N GLY A 181 -15.50 -2.19 -21.43
CA GLY A 181 -15.03 -2.37 -22.80
C GLY A 181 -13.87 -1.45 -23.22
N TYR A 182 -13.52 -0.44 -22.42
CA TYR A 182 -12.36 0.42 -22.67
C TYR A 182 -11.08 -0.14 -22.04
N SER A 183 -9.96 -0.04 -22.77
CA SER A 183 -8.64 -0.46 -22.28
C SER A 183 -7.95 0.56 -21.37
N VAL A 184 -8.37 1.84 -21.42
CA VAL A 184 -7.87 2.92 -20.57
C VAL A 184 -9.06 3.63 -19.95
N LYS A 185 -9.11 3.68 -18.62
CA LYS A 185 -10.16 4.32 -17.83
C LYS A 185 -9.55 5.30 -16.84
N CYS A 186 -9.62 6.58 -17.14
CA CYS A 186 -9.05 7.65 -16.31
C CYS A 186 -10.13 8.57 -15.73
N SER A 187 -9.75 9.37 -14.74
CA SER A 187 -10.52 10.51 -14.23
C SER A 187 -10.23 11.76 -15.05
N GLY A 188 -11.26 12.57 -15.31
CA GLY A 188 -11.10 13.96 -15.72
C GLY A 188 -10.74 14.86 -14.54
N PHE A 189 -10.50 16.13 -14.80
CA PHE A 189 -10.01 17.06 -13.77
C PHE A 189 -11.04 17.33 -12.66
N LEU A 190 -12.34 17.29 -12.95
CA LEU A 190 -13.36 17.47 -11.92
C LEU A 190 -13.33 16.30 -10.93
N VAL A 191 -13.39 15.06 -11.44
CA VAL A 191 -13.33 13.86 -10.60
C VAL A 191 -12.00 13.79 -9.86
N ALA A 192 -10.88 14.06 -10.54
CA ALA A 192 -9.55 14.07 -9.91
C ALA A 192 -9.48 15.07 -8.75
N LYS A 193 -9.99 16.31 -8.94
CA LYS A 193 -10.03 17.34 -7.90
C LYS A 193 -10.87 16.91 -6.69
N GLU A 194 -12.02 16.29 -6.94
CA GLU A 194 -12.89 15.76 -5.89
C GLU A 194 -12.18 14.67 -5.08
N LEU A 195 -11.57 13.69 -5.76
CA LEU A 195 -10.83 12.60 -5.13
C LEU A 195 -9.62 13.11 -4.33
N ASP A 196 -8.84 14.04 -4.89
CA ASP A 196 -7.70 14.66 -4.20
C ASP A 196 -8.13 15.40 -2.93
N ALA A 197 -9.28 16.10 -2.98
CA ALA A 197 -9.83 16.81 -1.82
C ALA A 197 -10.32 15.84 -0.73
N PHE A 198 -11.03 14.78 -1.10
CA PHE A 198 -11.51 13.77 -0.14
C PHE A 198 -10.36 12.92 0.43
N ALA A 199 -9.30 12.65 -0.34
CA ALA A 199 -8.12 11.91 0.14
C ALA A 199 -7.44 12.64 1.32
N LYS A 200 -7.33 13.98 1.24
CA LYS A 200 -6.82 14.82 2.33
C LYS A 200 -7.62 14.74 3.62
N VAL A 201 -8.86 14.25 3.56
CA VAL A 201 -9.77 14.16 4.70
C VAL A 201 -9.94 12.72 5.18
N LEU A 202 -9.97 11.75 4.26
CA LEU A 202 -10.30 10.36 4.55
C LEU A 202 -9.09 9.46 4.80
N ASP A 203 -7.94 9.74 4.17
CA ASP A 203 -6.76 8.87 4.23
C ASP A 203 -5.78 9.33 5.32
N ASN A 204 -5.32 10.59 5.26
CA ASN A 204 -4.38 11.15 6.25
C ASN A 204 -4.71 12.62 6.62
N PRO A 205 -5.80 12.88 7.37
CA PRO A 205 -6.19 14.23 7.73
C PRO A 205 -5.24 14.87 8.75
N GLN A 206 -4.92 16.14 8.55
CA GLN A 206 -4.20 16.93 9.57
C GLN A 206 -5.07 17.12 10.80
N ARG A 207 -4.49 16.95 11.99
CA ARG A 207 -5.20 16.99 13.27
C ARG A 207 -4.93 18.30 14.04
N PRO A 208 -5.90 18.84 14.80
CA PRO A 208 -7.24 18.30 15.04
C PRO A 208 -8.15 18.33 13.81
N PHE A 209 -8.87 17.23 13.57
CA PHE A 209 -9.84 17.11 12.47
C PHE A 209 -11.26 17.32 12.99
N CYS A 210 -11.99 18.28 12.43
CA CYS A 210 -13.38 18.59 12.78
C CYS A 210 -14.36 18.18 11.69
N ALA A 211 -15.44 17.49 12.07
CA ALA A 211 -16.62 17.32 11.22
C ALA A 211 -17.74 18.26 11.70
N ILE A 212 -18.35 18.96 10.76
CA ILE A 212 -19.51 19.81 10.99
C ILE A 212 -20.69 19.17 10.29
N LEU A 213 -21.69 18.75 11.04
CA LEU A 213 -22.83 18.01 10.53
C LEU A 213 -24.12 18.77 10.83
N GLY A 214 -24.88 19.08 9.79
CA GLY A 214 -26.24 19.63 9.87
C GLY A 214 -27.25 18.75 9.17
N GLY A 215 -28.53 19.08 9.30
CA GLY A 215 -29.62 18.34 8.66
C GLY A 215 -30.87 18.26 9.52
N ALA A 216 -31.92 17.65 8.96
CA ALA A 216 -33.23 17.55 9.59
C ALA A 216 -33.36 16.36 10.56
N LYS A 217 -32.75 15.21 10.22
CA LYS A 217 -32.93 13.93 10.93
C LYS A 217 -31.59 13.25 11.20
N VAL A 218 -31.49 12.56 12.33
CA VAL A 218 -30.30 11.78 12.72
C VAL A 218 -30.23 10.49 11.90
N THR A 219 -31.38 9.88 11.61
CA THR A 219 -31.53 8.65 10.81
C THR A 219 -30.88 8.73 9.44
N ASP A 220 -30.94 9.89 8.79
CA ASP A 220 -30.32 10.14 7.49
C ASP A 220 -28.79 10.27 7.57
N LYS A 221 -28.23 10.39 8.77
CA LYS A 221 -26.80 10.67 9.02
C LYS A 221 -26.10 9.60 9.86
N ILE A 222 -26.78 8.52 10.24
CA ILE A 222 -26.23 7.49 11.14
C ILE A 222 -24.89 6.97 10.66
N GLN A 223 -24.84 6.52 9.40
CA GLN A 223 -23.62 5.92 8.85
C GLN A 223 -22.50 6.95 8.71
N LEU A 224 -22.85 8.17 8.31
CA LEU A 224 -21.89 9.27 8.23
C LEU A 224 -21.28 9.57 9.60
N ILE A 225 -22.11 9.75 10.63
CA ILE A 225 -21.66 10.01 12.01
C ILE A 225 -20.79 8.86 12.49
N LYS A 226 -21.27 7.61 12.37
CA LYS A 226 -20.53 6.43 12.84
C LYS A 226 -19.17 6.30 12.15
N ASN A 227 -19.09 6.54 10.84
CA ASN A 227 -17.82 6.47 10.10
C ASN A 227 -16.87 7.62 10.46
N LEU A 228 -17.39 8.85 10.59
CA LEU A 228 -16.56 10.01 10.93
C LEU A 228 -16.06 9.99 12.36
N LEU A 229 -16.81 9.43 13.32
CA LEU A 229 -16.38 9.27 14.71
C LEU A 229 -15.08 8.45 14.86
N ASP A 230 -14.75 7.58 13.90
CA ASP A 230 -13.48 6.85 13.91
C ASP A 230 -12.29 7.69 13.37
N LYS A 231 -12.57 8.87 12.81
CA LYS A 231 -11.59 9.71 12.12
C LYS A 231 -11.37 11.07 12.78
N VAL A 232 -12.42 11.72 13.27
CA VAL A 232 -12.38 13.10 13.77
C VAL A 232 -11.89 13.20 15.21
N ASN A 233 -11.45 14.39 15.59
CA ASN A 233 -11.20 14.80 16.97
C ASN A 233 -12.37 15.60 17.54
N ILE A 234 -13.09 16.33 16.69
CA ILE A 234 -14.19 17.21 17.07
C ILE A 234 -15.37 16.95 16.12
N MET A 235 -16.59 16.95 16.63
CA MET A 235 -17.80 16.87 15.83
C MET A 235 -18.81 17.92 16.29
N ILE A 236 -19.12 18.88 15.42
CA ILE A 236 -20.18 19.86 15.61
C ILE A 236 -21.47 19.30 15.02
N ILE A 237 -22.53 19.23 15.82
CA ILE A 237 -23.85 18.74 15.39
C ILE A 237 -24.85 19.89 15.50
N GLY A 238 -25.34 20.36 14.36
CA GLY A 238 -26.32 21.45 14.24
C GLY A 238 -27.54 21.09 13.40
N GLY A 239 -28.28 22.11 12.93
CA GLY A 239 -29.52 21.92 12.19
C GLY A 239 -30.66 21.34 13.06
N GLY A 240 -31.74 20.92 12.40
CA GLY A 240 -32.91 20.36 13.08
C GLY A 240 -32.62 19.07 13.87
N MET A 241 -31.66 18.26 13.42
CA MET A 241 -31.30 17.02 14.10
C MET A 241 -30.68 17.25 15.49
N ALA A 242 -30.08 18.42 15.74
CA ALA A 242 -29.52 18.76 17.05
C ALA A 242 -30.58 18.71 18.15
N PHE A 243 -31.84 19.09 17.88
CA PHE A 243 -32.91 19.03 18.88
C PHE A 243 -33.22 17.61 19.35
N THR A 244 -32.98 16.59 18.52
CA THR A 244 -33.09 15.19 18.94
C THR A 244 -32.00 14.84 19.96
N PHE A 245 -30.75 15.28 19.75
CA PHE A 245 -29.67 15.12 20.72
C PHE A 245 -29.97 15.83 22.03
N LEU A 246 -30.41 17.10 21.96
CA LEU A 246 -30.69 17.90 23.15
C LEU A 246 -31.81 17.31 24.01
N LYS A 247 -32.90 16.86 23.39
CA LYS A 247 -33.99 16.22 24.10
C LYS A 247 -33.55 14.92 24.79
N VAL A 248 -32.77 14.09 24.11
CA VAL A 248 -32.32 12.79 24.66
C VAL A 248 -31.26 12.96 25.75
N LEU A 249 -30.31 13.87 25.58
CA LEU A 249 -29.16 14.02 26.49
C LEU A 249 -29.44 14.94 27.69
N HIS A 250 -30.30 15.96 27.51
CA HIS A 250 -30.53 17.00 28.50
C HIS A 250 -31.99 17.11 28.96
N GLY A 251 -32.92 16.38 28.33
CA GLY A 251 -34.35 16.50 28.63
C GLY A 251 -34.93 17.86 28.23
N THR A 252 -34.25 18.61 27.35
CA THR A 252 -34.66 19.96 26.93
C THR A 252 -36.02 19.94 26.24
N GLU A 253 -36.91 20.86 26.61
CA GLU A 253 -38.16 21.09 25.89
C GLU A 253 -37.84 21.66 24.49
N ILE A 254 -38.38 21.03 23.44
CA ILE A 254 -38.05 21.39 22.04
C ILE A 254 -39.23 22.01 21.28
N GLY A 255 -40.37 22.25 21.92
CA GLY A 255 -41.55 22.81 21.27
C GLY A 255 -41.99 21.99 20.04
N LYS A 256 -42.13 22.66 18.89
CA LYS A 256 -42.43 22.08 17.57
C LYS A 256 -41.17 21.79 16.73
N SER A 257 -39.98 21.87 17.31
CA SER A 257 -38.73 21.59 16.58
C SER A 257 -38.68 20.13 16.12
N LEU A 258 -37.84 19.85 15.11
CA LEU A 258 -37.73 18.52 14.54
C LEU A 258 -37.26 17.49 15.58
N TYR A 259 -37.99 16.38 15.68
CA TYR A 259 -37.65 15.24 16.51
C TYR A 259 -37.69 13.97 15.68
N ASP A 260 -36.56 13.26 15.66
CA ASP A 260 -36.42 12.00 14.95
C ASP A 260 -36.51 10.84 15.95
N GLU A 261 -37.67 10.19 16.05
CA GLU A 261 -37.92 9.12 17.02
C GLU A 261 -36.98 7.92 16.84
N GLU A 262 -36.71 7.53 15.60
CA GLU A 262 -35.77 6.44 15.30
C GLU A 262 -34.33 6.87 15.57
N GLY A 263 -34.01 8.13 15.24
CA GLY A 263 -32.72 8.75 15.54
C GLY A 263 -32.44 8.87 17.04
N ALA A 264 -33.47 9.10 17.85
CA ALA A 264 -33.34 9.23 19.30
C ALA A 264 -32.81 7.95 19.96
N LYS A 265 -33.17 6.77 19.43
CA LYS A 265 -32.77 5.46 19.97
C LYS A 265 -31.25 5.22 19.91
N ILE A 266 -30.55 5.90 19.02
CA ILE A 266 -29.12 5.70 18.77
C ILE A 266 -28.24 6.84 19.31
N VAL A 267 -28.83 7.93 19.82
CA VAL A 267 -28.05 9.09 20.32
C VAL A 267 -27.10 8.65 21.43
N GLN A 268 -27.53 7.79 22.36
CA GLN A 268 -26.64 7.30 23.41
C GLN A 268 -25.46 6.50 22.84
N GLU A 269 -25.71 5.61 21.87
CA GLU A 269 -24.65 4.84 21.19
C GLU A 269 -23.61 5.76 20.52
N ILE A 270 -24.08 6.83 19.86
CA ILE A 270 -23.22 7.85 19.24
C ILE A 270 -22.32 8.51 20.31
N MET A 271 -22.89 8.91 21.45
CA MET A 271 -22.14 9.57 22.52
C MET A 271 -21.16 8.63 23.21
N GLU A 272 -21.53 7.36 23.42
CA GLU A 272 -20.64 6.34 23.95
C GLU A 272 -19.45 6.09 23.03
N LYS A 273 -19.70 5.95 21.71
CA LYS A 273 -18.64 5.81 20.72
C LYS A 273 -17.74 7.04 20.68
N ALA A 274 -18.31 8.24 20.71
CA ALA A 274 -17.54 9.48 20.76
C ALA A 274 -16.62 9.53 21.98
N LYS A 275 -17.14 9.21 23.17
CA LYS A 275 -16.37 9.13 24.41
C LYS A 275 -15.25 8.09 24.33
N ALA A 276 -15.53 6.89 23.83
CA ALA A 276 -14.55 5.81 23.67
C ALA A 276 -13.41 6.20 22.71
N LYS A 277 -13.69 7.06 21.73
CA LYS A 277 -12.73 7.55 20.73
C LYS A 277 -12.08 8.88 21.10
N GLY A 278 -12.45 9.48 22.23
CA GLY A 278 -11.96 10.80 22.64
C GLY A 278 -12.42 11.94 21.72
N VAL A 279 -13.59 11.79 21.08
CA VAL A 279 -14.16 12.82 20.21
C VAL A 279 -14.94 13.84 21.04
N GLU A 280 -14.63 15.12 20.85
CA GLU A 280 -15.38 16.23 21.43
C GLU A 280 -16.65 16.48 20.61
N ILE A 281 -17.81 16.27 21.23
CA ILE A 281 -19.11 16.60 20.61
C ILE A 281 -19.53 18.01 21.01
N VAL A 282 -19.76 18.87 20.03
CA VAL A 282 -20.24 20.25 20.21
C VAL A 282 -21.69 20.32 19.77
N LEU A 283 -22.57 20.64 20.72
CA LEU A 283 -24.01 20.84 20.50
C LEU A 283 -24.39 22.30 20.76
N PRO A 284 -25.43 22.82 20.08
CA PRO A 284 -25.92 24.17 20.31
C PRO A 284 -26.50 24.31 21.73
N VAL A 285 -26.24 25.46 22.35
CA VAL A 285 -26.67 25.82 23.72
C VAL A 285 -27.69 26.96 23.77
N ASP A 286 -27.97 27.56 22.63
CA ASP A 286 -28.99 28.58 22.42
C ASP A 286 -29.48 28.56 20.97
N PHE A 287 -30.68 29.06 20.73
CA PHE A 287 -31.42 28.87 19.48
C PHE A 287 -32.25 30.10 19.13
N VAL A 288 -32.36 30.36 17.83
CA VAL A 288 -33.34 31.30 17.26
C VAL A 288 -34.58 30.52 16.88
N CYS A 289 -35.72 30.86 17.50
CA CYS A 289 -36.97 30.14 17.37
C CYS A 289 -38.03 30.98 16.64
N SER A 290 -38.97 30.31 15.96
CA SER A 290 -40.14 30.94 15.34
C SER A 290 -41.45 30.21 15.64
N SER A 291 -42.56 30.94 15.66
CA SER A 291 -43.90 30.37 15.85
C SER A 291 -44.42 29.58 14.62
N GLU A 292 -43.86 29.84 13.44
CA GLU A 292 -44.17 29.14 12.18
C GLU A 292 -42.91 28.98 11.30
N PHE A 293 -42.95 28.06 10.34
CA PHE A 293 -41.86 27.90 9.38
C PHE A 293 -42.01 28.91 8.25
N GLY A 294 -41.11 29.89 8.18
CA GLY A 294 -41.13 30.97 7.19
C GLY A 294 -40.73 32.32 7.78
N GLU A 295 -40.74 33.37 6.96
CA GLU A 295 -40.33 34.71 7.42
C GLU A 295 -41.44 35.46 8.19
N GLY A 296 -42.67 34.95 8.23
CA GLY A 296 -43.83 35.60 8.86
C GLY A 296 -43.96 35.43 10.38
N GLY A 297 -43.25 34.46 10.97
CA GLY A 297 -43.43 34.08 12.37
C GLY A 297 -42.85 35.07 13.39
N GLU A 298 -43.40 35.01 14.61
CA GLU A 298 -42.87 35.68 15.80
C GLU A 298 -41.53 35.04 16.16
N ILE A 299 -40.51 35.86 16.43
CA ILE A 299 -39.15 35.39 16.74
C ILE A 299 -38.90 35.44 18.25
N LYS A 300 -38.35 34.36 18.79
CA LYS A 300 -37.89 34.28 20.20
C LYS A 300 -36.53 33.62 20.28
N GLU A 301 -35.76 34.00 21.29
CA GLU A 301 -34.53 33.32 21.66
C GLU A 301 -34.81 32.29 22.76
N ALA A 302 -34.07 31.20 22.74
CA ALA A 302 -34.14 30.13 23.74
C ALA A 302 -32.73 29.65 24.08
N THR A 303 -32.53 29.13 25.29
CA THR A 303 -31.29 28.45 25.70
C THR A 303 -31.54 26.98 25.99
N LEU A 304 -30.46 26.22 26.19
CA LEU A 304 -30.53 24.83 26.62
C LEU A 304 -31.33 24.66 27.91
N GLU A 305 -31.21 25.61 28.83
CA GLU A 305 -31.88 25.61 30.12
C GLU A 305 -33.35 26.04 30.03
N SER A 306 -33.68 27.04 29.19
CA SER A 306 -35.06 27.50 29.04
C SER A 306 -35.91 26.56 28.19
N GLY A 307 -35.27 25.81 27.28
CA GLY A 307 -35.95 25.08 26.21
C GLY A 307 -36.60 26.00 25.17
N VAL A 308 -37.04 25.39 24.07
CA VAL A 308 -37.82 26.05 23.01
C VAL A 308 -39.26 26.25 23.50
N PRO A 309 -39.80 27.49 23.46
CA PRO A 309 -41.14 27.77 23.95
C PRO A 309 -42.24 26.93 23.28
N ALA A 310 -43.30 26.63 24.03
CA ALA A 310 -44.46 25.91 23.50
C ALA A 310 -45.04 26.66 22.28
N GLY A 311 -45.25 25.92 21.19
CA GLY A 311 -45.76 26.47 19.92
C GLY A 311 -44.68 27.02 18.97
N PHE A 312 -43.43 27.15 19.42
CA PHE A 312 -42.28 27.61 18.62
C PHE A 312 -41.40 26.44 18.17
N MET A 313 -40.59 26.64 17.15
CA MET A 313 -39.57 25.70 16.65
C MET A 313 -38.23 26.42 16.48
N GLY A 314 -37.13 25.76 16.83
CA GLY A 314 -35.79 26.27 16.60
C GLY A 314 -35.38 26.10 15.14
N LEU A 315 -34.88 27.17 14.52
CA LEU A 315 -34.57 27.23 13.09
C LEU A 315 -33.13 27.67 12.79
N ASP A 316 -32.39 28.15 13.80
CA ASP A 316 -30.96 28.44 13.73
C ASP A 316 -30.32 28.36 15.13
N CYS A 317 -28.99 28.27 15.19
CA CYS A 317 -28.26 28.34 16.45
C CYS A 317 -28.08 29.81 16.90
N GLY A 318 -28.09 30.04 18.21
CA GLY A 318 -27.96 31.37 18.80
C GLY A 318 -26.50 31.85 18.94
N PRO A 319 -26.30 33.09 19.42
CA PRO A 319 -24.97 33.71 19.52
C PRO A 319 -23.96 32.94 20.37
N LYS A 320 -24.37 32.29 21.47
CA LYS A 320 -23.45 31.52 22.33
C LYS A 320 -22.98 30.25 21.63
N SER A 321 -23.87 29.62 20.87
CA SER A 321 -23.55 28.45 20.05
C SER A 321 -22.59 28.81 18.92
N ILE A 322 -22.76 29.98 18.30
CA ILE A 322 -21.82 30.50 17.30
C ILE A 322 -20.41 30.62 17.89
N VAL A 323 -20.26 31.21 19.07
CA VAL A 323 -18.94 31.33 19.73
C VAL A 323 -18.29 29.96 19.96
N LYS A 324 -19.05 28.97 20.48
CA LYS A 324 -18.54 27.61 20.68
C LYS A 324 -18.12 26.93 19.38
N ASN A 325 -18.91 27.12 18.33
CA ASN A 325 -18.61 26.59 17.01
C ASN A 325 -17.33 27.23 16.44
N ASP A 326 -17.16 28.53 16.60
CA ASP A 326 -15.99 29.26 16.14
C ASP A 326 -14.71 28.82 16.88
N GLU A 327 -14.80 28.55 18.18
CA GLU A 327 -13.70 27.97 18.97
C GLU A 327 -13.30 26.58 18.46
N ALA A 328 -14.29 25.72 18.18
CA ALA A 328 -14.06 24.40 17.59
C ALA A 328 -13.41 24.47 16.20
N ILE A 329 -13.84 25.41 15.37
CA ILE A 329 -13.28 25.64 14.03
C ILE A 329 -11.85 26.21 14.12
N ALA A 330 -11.60 27.17 15.01
CA ALA A 330 -10.30 27.83 15.14
C ALA A 330 -9.16 26.87 15.54
N LYS A 331 -9.45 25.85 16.36
CA LYS A 331 -8.45 24.84 16.74
C LYS A 331 -8.23 23.74 15.70
N SER A 332 -9.00 23.71 14.62
CA SER A 332 -8.99 22.62 13.65
C SER A 332 -7.98 22.85 12.51
N LYS A 333 -7.26 21.79 12.13
CA LYS A 333 -6.34 21.76 10.98
C LYS A 333 -6.96 21.16 9.72
N THR A 334 -7.98 20.33 9.90
CA THR A 334 -8.83 19.83 8.81
C THR A 334 -10.29 20.00 9.20
N ILE A 335 -11.14 20.38 8.26
CA ILE A 335 -12.59 20.52 8.45
C ILE A 335 -13.32 19.85 7.28
N ILE A 336 -14.30 19.01 7.61
CA ILE A 336 -15.32 18.54 6.68
C ILE A 336 -16.68 19.10 7.12
N TRP A 337 -17.37 19.82 6.23
CA TRP A 337 -18.68 20.39 6.54
C TRP A 337 -19.78 19.82 5.64
N ASN A 338 -20.77 19.20 6.27
CA ASN A 338 -21.93 18.58 5.63
C ASN A 338 -23.24 18.94 6.37
N GLY A 339 -23.86 20.04 5.97
CA GLY A 339 -25.19 20.48 6.40
C GLY A 339 -25.15 21.84 7.12
N PRO A 340 -26.01 22.81 6.76
CA PRO A 340 -26.06 24.13 7.39
C PRO A 340 -26.55 24.06 8.85
N MET A 341 -26.30 25.13 9.61
CA MET A 341 -26.68 25.22 11.04
C MET A 341 -28.13 25.68 11.22
N GLY A 342 -28.58 26.61 10.37
CA GLY A 342 -29.94 27.11 10.32
C GLY A 342 -30.54 27.06 8.91
N VAL A 343 -31.82 27.45 8.80
CA VAL A 343 -32.57 27.56 7.53
C VAL A 343 -32.08 28.79 6.75
N PHE A 344 -30.87 28.67 6.22
CA PHE A 344 -30.09 29.76 5.66
C PHE A 344 -30.74 30.44 4.45
N GLU A 345 -31.74 29.82 3.82
CA GLU A 345 -32.53 30.41 2.75
C GLU A 345 -33.37 31.60 3.24
N MET A 346 -33.65 31.67 4.54
CA MET A 346 -34.46 32.71 5.19
C MET A 346 -33.56 33.67 5.97
N ALA A 347 -33.75 34.98 5.79
CA ALA A 347 -32.86 35.99 6.36
C ALA A 347 -32.83 35.98 7.91
N LYS A 348 -33.94 35.60 8.54
CA LYS A 348 -34.06 35.52 10.01
C LYS A 348 -33.33 34.33 10.64
N PHE A 349 -32.93 33.33 9.85
CA PHE A 349 -32.39 32.05 10.33
C PHE A 349 -31.07 31.67 9.63
N GLU A 350 -30.37 32.68 9.08
CA GLU A 350 -29.11 32.46 8.37
C GLU A 350 -27.85 32.75 9.20
N ALA A 351 -27.99 33.36 10.38
CA ALA A 351 -26.86 33.91 11.14
C ALA A 351 -25.85 32.84 11.54
N GLY A 352 -26.31 31.69 12.03
CA GLY A 352 -25.45 30.57 12.42
C GLY A 352 -24.65 30.01 11.26
N THR A 353 -25.32 29.69 10.15
CA THR A 353 -24.66 29.18 8.93
C THR A 353 -23.68 30.21 8.35
N LYS A 354 -24.08 31.48 8.28
CA LYS A 354 -23.26 32.56 7.72
C LYS A 354 -22.02 32.86 8.55
N SER A 355 -22.16 32.93 9.87
CA SER A 355 -21.03 33.16 10.79
C SER A 355 -20.03 32.00 10.70
N MET A 356 -20.53 30.77 10.73
CA MET A 356 -19.71 29.57 10.60
C MET A 356 -18.96 29.54 9.26
N MET A 357 -19.60 29.94 8.16
CA MET A 357 -18.95 30.06 6.85
C MET A 357 -17.84 31.10 6.85
N ALA A 358 -18.09 32.28 7.44
CA ALA A 358 -17.06 33.31 7.57
C ALA A 358 -15.85 32.78 8.36
N LYS A 359 -16.08 32.03 9.44
CA LYS A 359 -15.00 31.45 10.25
C LYS A 359 -14.24 30.34 9.53
N VAL A 360 -14.94 29.46 8.82
CA VAL A 360 -14.32 28.42 7.97
C VAL A 360 -13.43 29.05 6.91
N VAL A 361 -13.87 30.13 6.26
CA VAL A 361 -13.06 30.88 5.29
C VAL A 361 -11.83 31.52 5.95
N GLU A 362 -11.99 32.11 7.14
CA GLU A 362 -10.88 32.72 7.90
C GLU A 362 -9.77 31.69 8.21
N VAL A 363 -10.14 30.52 8.73
CA VAL A 363 -9.15 29.48 9.06
C VAL A 363 -8.57 28.83 7.80
N THR A 364 -9.35 28.74 6.71
CA THR A 364 -8.83 28.26 5.43
C THR A 364 -7.70 29.16 4.93
N LYS A 365 -7.89 30.48 4.98
CA LYS A 365 -6.85 31.46 4.61
C LYS A 365 -5.59 31.32 5.47
N SER A 366 -5.73 30.79 6.68
CA SER A 366 -4.64 30.53 7.62
C SER A 366 -4.01 29.14 7.48
N GLY A 367 -4.40 28.37 6.45
CA GLY A 367 -3.80 27.08 6.10
C GLY A 367 -4.60 25.84 6.53
N THR A 368 -5.77 25.99 7.15
CA THR A 368 -6.66 24.85 7.48
C THR A 368 -7.25 24.26 6.20
N ILE A 369 -7.20 22.93 6.06
CA ILE A 369 -7.83 22.22 4.94
C ILE A 369 -9.33 22.17 5.17
N THR A 370 -10.13 22.68 4.24
CA THR A 370 -11.59 22.78 4.38
C THR A 370 -12.32 22.19 3.18
N VAL A 371 -13.03 21.09 3.42
CA VAL A 371 -13.86 20.44 2.40
C VAL A 371 -15.32 20.64 2.75
N ILE A 372 -16.09 21.13 1.78
CA ILE A 372 -17.53 21.32 1.91
C ILE A 372 -18.23 20.27 1.05
N GLY A 373 -19.15 19.55 1.68
CA GLY A 373 -19.98 18.53 1.05
C GLY A 373 -21.47 18.74 1.35
N GLY A 374 -22.30 18.02 0.61
CA GLY A 374 -23.76 18.14 0.69
C GLY A 374 -24.31 19.34 -0.09
N GLY A 375 -25.43 19.14 -0.76
CA GLY A 375 -26.01 20.14 -1.66
C GLY A 375 -26.39 21.44 -0.97
N ASP A 376 -26.92 21.37 0.25
CA ASP A 376 -27.36 22.55 1.00
C ASP A 376 -26.19 23.41 1.45
N THR A 377 -25.11 22.80 1.97
CA THR A 377 -23.89 23.53 2.35
C THR A 377 -23.20 24.19 1.16
N ALA A 378 -23.14 23.49 0.02
CA ALA A 378 -22.61 24.06 -1.22
C ALA A 378 -23.47 25.23 -1.73
N THR A 379 -24.80 25.12 -1.61
CA THR A 379 -25.73 26.22 -1.93
C THR A 379 -25.52 27.41 -0.99
N ALA A 380 -25.27 27.18 0.29
CA ALA A 380 -24.90 28.22 1.24
C ALA A 380 -23.56 28.89 0.86
N CYS A 381 -22.53 28.12 0.46
CA CYS A 381 -21.27 28.69 -0.04
C CYS A 381 -21.48 29.65 -1.19
N LYS A 382 -22.31 29.24 -2.16
CA LYS A 382 -22.65 30.06 -3.31
C LYS A 382 -23.41 31.31 -2.91
N LYS A 383 -24.41 31.19 -2.02
CA LYS A 383 -25.18 32.33 -1.50
C LYS A 383 -24.26 33.38 -0.87
N TYR A 384 -23.20 32.96 -0.20
CA TYR A 384 -22.26 33.83 0.50
C TYR A 384 -20.99 34.15 -0.30
N ASP A 385 -20.92 33.75 -1.58
CA ASP A 385 -19.77 33.99 -2.44
C ASP A 385 -18.46 33.44 -1.82
N THR A 386 -18.47 32.19 -1.36
CA THR A 386 -17.31 31.59 -0.65
C THR A 386 -16.77 30.31 -1.29
N GLU A 387 -17.29 29.90 -2.44
CA GLU A 387 -16.89 28.65 -3.13
C GLU A 387 -15.39 28.60 -3.47
N ASP A 388 -14.79 29.74 -3.80
CA ASP A 388 -13.37 29.93 -4.11
C ASP A 388 -12.51 30.29 -2.88
N LYS A 389 -13.15 30.50 -1.73
CA LYS A 389 -12.51 30.92 -0.46
C LYS A 389 -12.29 29.75 0.51
N VAL A 390 -12.71 28.54 0.14
CA VAL A 390 -12.50 27.28 0.87
C VAL A 390 -11.55 26.37 0.08
N THR A 391 -10.98 25.33 0.71
CA THR A 391 -10.04 24.44 -0.01
C THR A 391 -10.74 23.70 -1.14
N HIS A 392 -11.95 23.19 -0.88
CA HIS A 392 -12.76 22.54 -1.89
C HIS A 392 -14.25 22.56 -1.54
N CYS A 393 -15.09 23.02 -2.46
CA CYS A 393 -16.54 22.88 -2.39
C CYS A 393 -16.98 21.80 -3.39
N SER A 394 -17.44 20.65 -2.87
CA SER A 394 -17.80 19.49 -3.69
C SER A 394 -19.09 19.72 -4.47
N THR A 395 -19.06 19.35 -5.74
CA THR A 395 -20.23 19.24 -6.62
C THR A 395 -20.90 17.85 -6.53
N GLY A 396 -20.31 16.96 -5.72
CA GLY A 396 -20.60 15.54 -5.68
C GLY A 396 -21.96 15.13 -5.11
N GLY A 397 -22.76 16.04 -4.55
CA GLY A 397 -24.08 15.73 -4.00
C GLY A 397 -24.10 14.42 -3.19
N GLY A 398 -24.92 13.45 -3.62
CA GLY A 398 -24.99 12.12 -3.00
C GLY A 398 -23.70 11.31 -3.04
N ALA A 399 -22.86 11.46 -4.07
CA ALA A 399 -21.58 10.76 -4.15
C ALA A 399 -20.60 11.20 -3.06
N SER A 400 -20.55 12.50 -2.76
CA SER A 400 -19.74 13.02 -1.64
C SER A 400 -20.16 12.42 -0.31
N LEU A 401 -21.48 12.28 -0.10
CA LEU A 401 -22.04 11.71 1.12
C LEU A 401 -21.73 10.23 1.24
N GLU A 402 -22.00 9.44 0.20
CA GLU A 402 -21.70 8.00 0.20
C GLU A 402 -20.21 7.71 0.40
N LEU A 403 -19.34 8.54 -0.17
CA LEU A 403 -17.90 8.44 0.04
C LEU A 403 -17.52 8.71 1.51
N LEU A 404 -18.09 9.75 2.12
CA LEU A 404 -17.87 10.06 3.54
C LEU A 404 -18.50 9.02 4.48
N GLU A 405 -19.53 8.29 4.05
CA GLU A 405 -20.09 7.12 4.74
C GLU A 405 -19.20 5.87 4.61
N GLY A 406 -18.12 5.93 3.81
CA GLY A 406 -17.21 4.81 3.57
C GLY A 406 -17.71 3.83 2.51
N LYS A 407 -18.72 4.19 1.72
CA LYS A 407 -19.21 3.36 0.60
C LYS A 407 -18.27 3.46 -0.60
N GLU A 408 -18.19 2.37 -1.33
CA GLU A 408 -17.51 2.35 -2.62
C GLU A 408 -18.34 3.08 -3.68
N LEU A 409 -17.70 3.97 -4.44
CA LEU A 409 -18.34 4.65 -5.56
C LEU A 409 -18.09 3.84 -6.85
N PRO A 410 -19.09 3.16 -7.45
CA PRO A 410 -18.87 2.28 -8.60
C PRO A 410 -18.17 2.95 -9.78
N GLY A 411 -18.49 4.21 -10.06
CA GLY A 411 -17.87 4.99 -11.15
C GLY A 411 -16.41 5.38 -10.87
N VAL A 412 -15.99 5.45 -9.61
CA VAL A 412 -14.57 5.63 -9.23
C VAL A 412 -13.86 4.27 -9.22
N ALA A 413 -14.51 3.24 -8.67
CA ALA A 413 -13.97 1.88 -8.60
C ALA A 413 -13.57 1.34 -9.97
N ALA A 414 -14.35 1.67 -10.99
CA ALA A 414 -14.12 1.25 -12.37
C ALA A 414 -12.88 1.90 -13.03
N LEU A 415 -12.39 3.02 -12.50
CA LEU A 415 -11.20 3.71 -13.03
C LEU A 415 -9.91 2.96 -12.69
N ASP A 416 -8.97 3.01 -13.62
CA ASP A 416 -7.64 2.46 -13.42
C ASP A 416 -6.91 3.27 -12.34
N ASP A 417 -6.14 2.59 -11.49
CA ASP A 417 -5.34 3.25 -10.46
C ASP A 417 -4.20 4.02 -11.13
N ALA A 418 -3.83 5.17 -10.55
CA ALA A 418 -2.66 5.87 -11.06
C ALA A 418 -1.42 4.99 -10.81
N PRO A 419 -0.47 4.90 -11.77
CA PRO A 419 0.83 4.35 -11.45
C PRO A 419 1.37 5.09 -10.23
N ALA A 420 1.89 4.36 -9.25
CA ALA A 420 2.43 4.96 -8.04
C ALA A 420 3.40 6.07 -8.46
N LYS A 421 3.07 7.33 -8.15
CA LYS A 421 3.96 8.45 -8.41
C LYS A 421 5.28 8.11 -7.73
N ALA A 422 6.38 8.10 -8.47
CA ALA A 422 7.67 8.42 -7.90
C ALA A 422 7.48 9.77 -7.18
N GLY A 423 7.43 9.74 -5.86
CA GLY A 423 6.89 10.82 -5.03
C GLY A 423 7.74 12.08 -5.14
N GLY A 424 7.31 13.03 -5.97
CA GLY A 424 7.81 14.40 -5.95
C GLY A 424 7.02 15.25 -4.97
N GLY A 425 7.58 15.47 -3.77
CA GLY A 425 7.29 16.65 -2.92
C GLY A 425 7.03 16.34 -1.44
N GLY A 426 7.91 16.83 -0.54
CA GLY A 426 7.52 17.13 0.83
C GLY A 426 8.63 17.24 1.90
N GLY A 427 9.57 16.30 1.93
CA GLY A 427 10.77 16.37 2.79
C GLY A 427 12.01 16.55 1.92
N SER A 428 13.03 17.28 2.38
CA SER A 428 14.28 17.32 1.62
C SER A 428 14.84 15.91 1.48
N SER A 429 14.90 15.45 0.23
CA SER A 429 15.43 14.16 -0.17
C SER A 429 16.95 14.20 -0.35
N LYS A 430 17.61 15.32 -0.05
CA LYS A 430 19.04 15.46 -0.29
C LYS A 430 19.87 14.98 0.89
N ILE A 431 20.94 14.25 0.58
CA ILE A 431 21.94 13.81 1.55
C ILE A 431 22.70 15.05 2.07
N THR A 432 22.68 15.27 3.38
CA THR A 432 23.40 16.38 4.04
C THR A 432 24.70 15.91 4.69
N SER A 433 24.73 14.68 5.22
CA SER A 433 25.94 14.05 5.74
C SER A 433 25.87 12.54 5.69
N VAL A 434 27.03 11.88 5.56
CA VAL A 434 27.19 10.43 5.72
C VAL A 434 28.36 10.21 6.66
N MET A 435 28.18 9.37 7.69
CA MET A 435 29.20 9.08 8.68
C MET A 435 29.18 7.61 9.06
N ALA A 436 30.32 6.94 8.93
CA ALA A 436 30.52 5.57 9.35
C ALA A 436 31.22 5.48 10.70
N ARG A 437 30.98 4.37 11.40
CA ARG A 437 31.67 3.94 12.61
C ARG A 437 31.86 2.42 12.63
N GLU A 438 32.75 1.99 13.51
CA GLU A 438 32.94 0.57 13.82
C GLU A 438 32.05 0.19 15.01
N ILE A 439 31.25 -0.87 14.84
CA ILE A 439 30.47 -1.53 15.90
C ILE A 439 30.85 -3.00 15.98
N PHE A 440 30.19 -3.80 16.82
CA PHE A 440 30.42 -5.23 16.95
C PHE A 440 29.22 -6.04 16.51
N ASP A 441 29.46 -7.11 15.74
CA ASP A 441 28.44 -8.09 15.34
C ASP A 441 28.11 -9.08 16.47
N SER A 442 27.19 -10.01 16.19
CA SER A 442 26.70 -11.01 17.13
C SER A 442 27.75 -12.00 17.64
N ARG A 443 28.93 -12.05 17.00
CA ARG A 443 30.08 -12.89 17.38
C ARG A 443 31.17 -12.07 18.07
N GLY A 444 30.95 -10.77 18.27
CA GLY A 444 31.92 -9.85 18.85
C GLY A 444 33.05 -9.49 17.88
N ASN A 445 32.87 -9.67 16.57
CA ASN A 445 33.82 -9.16 15.58
C ASN A 445 33.40 -7.75 15.14
N PRO A 446 34.34 -6.89 14.72
CA PRO A 446 34.01 -5.56 14.23
C PRO A 446 33.16 -5.60 12.95
N THR A 447 32.28 -4.62 12.75
CA THR A 447 31.58 -4.39 11.49
C THR A 447 31.26 -2.90 11.29
N VAL A 448 30.85 -2.53 10.07
CA VAL A 448 30.58 -1.15 9.65
C VAL A 448 29.11 -0.79 9.92
N GLU A 449 28.89 0.35 10.56
CA GLU A 449 27.60 1.03 10.66
C GLU A 449 27.69 2.43 10.05
N VAL A 450 26.66 2.83 9.32
CA VAL A 450 26.54 4.16 8.69
C VAL A 450 25.31 4.89 9.21
N ASP A 451 25.49 6.16 9.55
CA ASP A 451 24.43 7.15 9.68
C ASP A 451 24.44 8.06 8.44
N LEU A 452 23.32 8.14 7.76
CA LEU A 452 23.05 9.08 6.68
C LEU A 452 22.01 10.08 7.16
N CYS A 453 22.31 11.37 7.06
CA CYS A 453 21.35 12.43 7.37
C CYS A 453 20.82 13.05 6.07
N THR A 454 19.53 13.35 6.07
CA THR A 454 18.92 14.34 5.19
C THR A 454 18.73 15.65 5.98
N GLU A 455 18.01 16.64 5.44
CA GLU A 455 17.65 17.81 6.23
C GLU A 455 16.60 17.48 7.31
N THR A 456 15.92 16.33 7.21
CA THR A 456 14.77 16.00 8.04
C THR A 456 15.07 14.96 9.12
N ALA A 457 15.94 13.99 8.86
CA ALA A 457 16.19 12.89 9.79
C ALA A 457 17.55 12.21 9.55
N LEU A 458 17.91 11.35 10.51
CA LEU A 458 19.04 10.43 10.45
C LEU A 458 18.53 9.02 10.17
N PHE A 459 19.19 8.33 9.24
CA PHE A 459 18.92 6.97 8.82
C PHE A 459 20.16 6.11 9.02
N ARG A 460 20.02 5.05 9.80
CA ARG A 460 21.13 4.18 10.21
C ARG A 460 21.07 2.85 9.50
N ALA A 461 22.22 2.25 9.18
CA ALA A 461 22.31 0.87 8.72
C ALA A 461 23.63 0.21 9.14
N ALA A 462 23.56 -1.06 9.55
CA ALA A 462 24.72 -1.87 9.93
C ALA A 462 24.82 -3.13 9.07
N VAL A 463 26.05 -3.51 8.70
CA VAL A 463 26.30 -4.60 7.76
C VAL A 463 26.64 -5.90 8.50
N PRO A 464 26.08 -7.06 8.07
CA PRO A 464 26.45 -8.35 8.64
C PRO A 464 27.78 -8.89 8.06
N SER A 465 28.37 -9.87 8.74
CA SER A 465 29.63 -10.53 8.38
C SER A 465 29.46 -12.06 8.26
N GLY A 466 30.20 -12.70 7.36
CA GLY A 466 30.19 -14.17 7.14
C GLY A 466 31.22 -14.95 7.97
N ALA A 467 31.07 -16.27 8.05
CA ALA A 467 32.09 -17.20 8.57
C ALA A 467 32.78 -17.92 7.42
N SER A 468 32.01 -18.58 6.55
CA SER A 468 32.42 -18.98 5.22
C SER A 468 32.33 -17.75 4.29
N THR A 469 33.41 -17.51 3.56
CA THR A 469 33.44 -16.49 2.50
C THR A 469 33.77 -17.21 1.20
N GLY A 470 32.78 -17.32 0.31
CA GLY A 470 33.01 -17.86 -1.03
C GLY A 470 34.05 -17.03 -1.77
N ILE A 471 34.88 -17.67 -2.59
CA ILE A 471 35.97 -17.00 -3.32
C ILE A 471 35.47 -15.99 -4.39
N TYR A 472 34.17 -16.02 -4.68
CA TYR A 472 33.50 -15.20 -5.69
C TYR A 472 32.69 -14.02 -5.11
N GLU A 473 32.57 -13.92 -3.78
CA GLU A 473 31.81 -12.85 -3.11
C GLU A 473 32.42 -11.46 -3.38
N ALA A 474 31.60 -10.41 -3.28
CA ALA A 474 32.09 -9.06 -3.12
C ALA A 474 32.91 -8.98 -1.81
N LEU A 475 34.08 -8.35 -1.89
CA LEU A 475 35.08 -8.47 -0.84
C LEU A 475 34.81 -7.51 0.32
N GLU A 476 34.58 -8.07 1.51
CA GLU A 476 34.63 -7.31 2.75
C GLU A 476 36.05 -6.74 2.98
N LEU A 477 36.16 -5.46 3.34
CA LEU A 477 37.45 -4.86 3.67
C LEU A 477 37.73 -4.93 5.18
N ARG A 478 38.79 -5.65 5.54
CA ARG A 478 39.34 -5.80 6.89
C ARG A 478 40.73 -5.15 7.00
N ASP A 479 41.06 -4.66 8.18
CA ASP A 479 42.34 -3.96 8.45
C ASP A 479 43.54 -4.90 8.44
N ASN A 480 43.35 -6.21 8.72
CA ASN A 480 44.40 -7.23 8.79
C ASN A 480 45.53 -6.93 9.81
N ASP A 481 45.34 -5.97 10.71
CA ASP A 481 46.25 -5.73 11.83
C ASP A 481 46.07 -6.79 12.91
N LYS A 482 46.97 -7.78 12.94
CA LYS A 482 46.94 -8.87 13.93
C LYS A 482 46.99 -8.39 15.39
N ASN A 483 47.50 -7.18 15.65
CA ASN A 483 47.56 -6.62 16.99
C ASN A 483 46.23 -6.01 17.46
N ARG A 484 45.25 -5.84 16.56
CA ARG A 484 43.94 -5.27 16.84
C ARG A 484 42.83 -6.20 16.37
N LEU A 485 42.02 -6.68 17.31
CA LEU A 485 40.82 -7.47 17.02
C LEU A 485 41.14 -8.68 16.11
N LEU A 486 42.33 -9.28 16.30
CA LEU A 486 42.83 -10.43 15.56
C LEU A 486 42.88 -10.22 14.03
N GLY A 487 43.13 -8.99 13.56
CA GLY A 487 43.12 -8.64 12.14
C GLY A 487 41.75 -8.32 11.56
N LYS A 488 40.68 -8.39 12.36
CA LYS A 488 39.30 -8.22 11.90
C LYS A 488 38.75 -6.79 12.03
N GLY A 489 39.59 -5.80 12.36
CA GLY A 489 39.18 -4.40 12.38
C GLY A 489 38.60 -3.93 11.03
N VAL A 490 37.76 -2.90 11.05
CA VAL A 490 37.14 -2.32 9.83
C VAL A 490 37.39 -0.81 9.71
N LEU A 491 38.42 -0.28 10.36
CA LEU A 491 38.70 1.17 10.36
C LEU A 491 39.03 1.68 8.95
N THR A 492 39.62 0.85 8.10
CA THR A 492 39.87 1.18 6.70
C THR A 492 38.56 1.34 5.92
N ALA A 493 37.59 0.44 6.11
CA ALA A 493 36.27 0.56 5.49
C ALA A 493 35.50 1.79 6.01
N VAL A 494 35.54 2.03 7.32
CA VAL A 494 34.96 3.24 7.95
C VAL A 494 35.59 4.51 7.37
N LYS A 495 36.92 4.54 7.23
CA LYS A 495 37.64 5.65 6.61
C LYS A 495 37.21 5.85 5.16
N ASN A 496 37.08 4.78 4.38
CA ASN A 496 36.62 4.86 2.99
C ASN A 496 35.22 5.48 2.89
N VAL A 497 34.29 5.14 3.79
CA VAL A 497 32.98 5.80 3.82
C VAL A 497 33.13 7.29 4.12
N ASN A 498 33.85 7.64 5.17
CA ASN A 498 33.93 9.03 5.66
C ASN A 498 34.69 9.96 4.71
N GLU A 499 35.77 9.49 4.09
CA GLU A 499 36.70 10.33 3.31
C GLU A 499 36.48 10.23 1.80
N LEU A 500 35.93 9.11 1.28
CA LEU A 500 35.79 8.88 -0.16
C LEU A 500 34.33 8.85 -0.62
N ILE A 501 33.47 8.11 0.08
CA ILE A 501 32.06 7.97 -0.31
C ILE A 501 31.26 9.21 0.07
N ALA A 502 31.33 9.64 1.34
CA ALA A 502 30.52 10.72 1.87
C ALA A 502 30.62 12.03 1.06
N PRO A 503 31.82 12.55 0.70
CA PRO A 503 31.93 13.79 -0.06
C PRO A 503 31.30 13.72 -1.45
N LYS A 504 31.25 12.52 -2.06
CA LYS A 504 30.67 12.32 -3.39
C LYS A 504 29.14 12.26 -3.36
N LEU A 505 28.55 11.76 -2.26
CA LEU A 505 27.10 11.56 -2.16
C LEU A 505 26.34 12.76 -1.59
N ILE A 506 26.99 13.67 -0.86
CA ILE A 506 26.34 14.88 -0.34
C ILE A 506 25.69 15.67 -1.49
N GLY A 507 24.41 16.03 -1.31
CA GLY A 507 23.58 16.70 -2.30
C GLY A 507 22.87 15.78 -3.29
N MET A 508 23.16 14.47 -3.30
CA MET A 508 22.39 13.50 -4.09
C MET A 508 21.03 13.23 -3.46
N ASP A 509 20.09 12.78 -4.30
CA ASP A 509 18.73 12.45 -3.89
C ASP A 509 18.64 11.02 -3.36
N VAL A 510 18.17 10.81 -2.13
CA VAL A 510 18.04 9.48 -1.52
C VAL A 510 16.99 8.61 -2.20
N THR A 511 16.11 9.19 -3.04
CA THR A 511 15.14 8.41 -3.83
C THR A 511 15.78 7.76 -5.07
N GLU A 512 17.00 8.18 -5.45
CA GLU A 512 17.72 7.69 -6.63
C GLU A 512 18.65 6.51 -6.27
N GLN A 513 18.10 5.46 -5.62
CA GLN A 513 18.86 4.31 -5.11
C GLN A 513 19.85 3.74 -6.14
N THR A 514 19.36 3.39 -7.34
CA THR A 514 20.17 2.82 -8.42
C THR A 514 21.32 3.74 -8.83
N LYS A 515 21.08 5.05 -8.87
CA LYS A 515 22.12 6.01 -9.25
C LYS A 515 23.21 6.07 -8.19
N ILE A 516 22.84 6.13 -6.90
CA ILE A 516 23.79 6.19 -5.79
C ILE A 516 24.62 4.91 -5.72
N ASP A 517 23.97 3.75 -5.82
CA ASP A 517 24.67 2.45 -5.82
C ASP A 517 25.68 2.37 -6.97
N LYS A 518 25.29 2.79 -8.18
CA LYS A 518 26.21 2.82 -9.34
C LYS A 518 27.38 3.78 -9.16
N VAL A 519 27.18 4.95 -8.58
CA VAL A 519 28.28 5.88 -8.27
C VAL A 519 29.29 5.23 -7.33
N MET A 520 28.83 4.52 -6.29
CA MET A 520 29.73 3.84 -5.35
C MET A 520 30.47 2.67 -6.01
N VAL A 521 29.74 1.82 -6.73
CA VAL A 521 30.28 0.57 -7.30
C VAL A 521 31.11 0.80 -8.55
N GLU A 522 30.59 1.55 -9.52
CA GLU A 522 31.20 1.71 -10.84
C GLU A 522 32.22 2.86 -10.88
N GLU A 523 31.92 4.00 -10.25
CA GLU A 523 32.77 5.20 -10.34
C GLU A 523 33.82 5.29 -9.23
N LEU A 524 33.43 5.11 -7.97
CA LEU A 524 34.34 5.30 -6.82
C LEU A 524 35.22 4.08 -6.55
N ASP A 525 34.61 2.89 -6.53
CA ASP A 525 35.32 1.63 -6.35
C ASP A 525 35.98 1.17 -7.66
N GLY A 526 35.16 0.84 -8.67
CA GLY A 526 35.60 0.47 -10.01
C GLY A 526 36.31 -0.88 -10.13
N SER A 527 36.48 -1.63 -9.03
CA SER A 527 37.19 -2.91 -9.05
C SER A 527 36.33 -4.03 -9.63
N LYS A 528 36.95 -4.89 -10.45
CA LYS A 528 36.29 -6.03 -11.09
C LYS A 528 37.11 -7.31 -10.91
N ASN A 529 36.41 -8.43 -10.87
CA ASN A 529 36.93 -9.76 -11.15
C ASN A 529 36.24 -10.32 -12.42
N GLU A 530 36.54 -11.57 -12.79
CA GLU A 530 35.92 -12.22 -13.95
C GLU A 530 34.37 -12.32 -13.84
N TRP A 531 33.85 -12.35 -12.61
CA TRP A 531 32.43 -12.48 -12.29
C TRP A 531 31.68 -11.15 -12.08
N GLY A 532 32.35 -9.99 -12.16
CA GLY A 532 31.68 -8.69 -12.04
C GLY A 532 32.41 -7.72 -11.12
N TRP A 533 31.64 -6.83 -10.46
CA TRP A 533 32.19 -5.80 -9.58
C TRP A 533 32.56 -6.38 -8.21
N SER A 534 33.85 -6.44 -7.91
CA SER A 534 34.39 -7.07 -6.68
C SER A 534 34.29 -6.19 -5.44
N LYS A 535 34.18 -4.86 -5.62
CA LYS A 535 34.06 -3.88 -4.52
C LYS A 535 35.27 -3.87 -3.56
N ALA A 536 36.42 -4.31 -4.06
CA ALA A 536 37.63 -4.59 -3.30
C ALA A 536 38.38 -3.32 -2.84
N LYS A 537 38.16 -2.17 -3.49
CA LYS A 537 38.89 -0.94 -3.20
C LYS A 537 38.27 -0.20 -2.02
N LEU A 538 36.94 -0.05 -2.02
CA LEU A 538 36.20 0.60 -0.94
C LEU A 538 35.80 -0.40 0.16
N GLY A 539 35.55 -1.66 -0.22
CA GLY A 539 34.98 -2.70 0.62
C GLY A 539 33.47 -2.84 0.40
N ALA A 540 33.00 -4.07 0.17
CA ALA A 540 31.57 -4.37 0.03
C ALA A 540 30.78 -3.98 1.29
N ASN A 541 31.39 -4.09 2.46
CA ASN A 541 30.84 -3.65 3.74
C ASN A 541 30.66 -2.12 3.84
N ALA A 542 31.58 -1.34 3.27
CA ALA A 542 31.43 0.12 3.21
C ALA A 542 30.28 0.53 2.28
N ILE A 543 30.22 -0.05 1.07
CA ILE A 543 29.20 0.27 0.07
C ILE A 543 27.81 -0.14 0.55
N LEU A 544 27.67 -1.36 1.07
CA LEU A 544 26.37 -1.87 1.49
C LEU A 544 25.77 -1.05 2.64
N ALA A 545 26.58 -0.66 3.63
CA ALA A 545 26.09 0.12 4.77
C ALA A 545 25.47 1.45 4.30
N VAL A 546 26.14 2.13 3.37
CA VAL A 546 25.62 3.36 2.76
C VAL A 546 24.39 3.06 1.92
N SER A 547 24.42 2.02 1.08
CA SER A 547 23.30 1.60 0.22
C SER A 547 22.01 1.34 1.01
N MET A 548 22.11 0.63 2.14
CA MET A 548 20.99 0.36 3.06
C MET A 548 20.48 1.63 3.76
N ALA A 549 21.38 2.52 4.19
CA ALA A 549 21.00 3.79 4.81
C ALA A 549 20.28 4.73 3.81
N VAL A 550 20.76 4.77 2.55
CA VAL A 550 20.09 5.47 1.44
C VAL A 550 18.69 4.89 1.22
N CYS A 551 18.54 3.56 1.19
CA CYS A 551 17.24 2.92 0.97
C CYS A 551 16.23 3.29 2.07
N ARG A 552 16.66 3.36 3.33
CA ARG A 552 15.83 3.84 4.45
C ARG A 552 15.44 5.31 4.31
N ALA A 553 16.40 6.15 3.92
CA ALA A 553 16.15 7.56 3.69
C ALA A 553 15.19 7.77 2.50
N GLY A 554 15.32 7.00 1.43
CA GLY A 554 14.43 6.98 0.28
C GLY A 554 13.00 6.60 0.65
N ALA A 555 12.83 5.57 1.50
CA ALA A 555 11.52 5.18 2.03
C ALA A 555 10.86 6.32 2.81
N ALA A 556 11.61 6.98 3.70
CA ALA A 556 11.12 8.10 4.49
C ALA A 556 10.82 9.34 3.64
N ALA A 557 11.67 9.66 2.66
CA ALA A 557 11.42 10.75 1.70
C ALA A 557 10.19 10.49 0.82
N SER A 558 9.88 9.21 0.58
CA SER A 558 8.68 8.76 -0.13
C SER A 558 7.47 8.57 0.78
N GLU A 559 7.59 8.88 2.08
CA GLU A 559 6.57 8.74 3.11
C GLU A 559 5.92 7.34 3.18
N VAL A 560 6.70 6.29 2.92
CA VAL A 560 6.24 4.89 2.97
C VAL A 560 7.13 4.05 3.87
N PRO A 561 6.62 2.93 4.42
CA PRO A 561 7.45 1.95 5.12
C PRO A 561 8.53 1.36 4.20
N LEU A 562 9.65 0.92 4.78
CA LEU A 562 10.80 0.40 4.03
C LEU A 562 10.43 -0.78 3.12
N TYR A 563 9.66 -1.77 3.60
CA TYR A 563 9.20 -2.88 2.76
C TYR A 563 8.40 -2.41 1.52
N GLN A 564 7.60 -1.35 1.65
CA GLN A 564 6.81 -0.83 0.53
C GLN A 564 7.68 -0.05 -0.44
N TYR A 565 8.69 0.68 0.05
CA TYR A 565 9.68 1.34 -0.79
C TYR A 565 10.53 0.33 -1.58
N ILE A 566 10.95 -0.76 -0.94
CA ILE A 566 11.68 -1.85 -1.62
C ILE A 566 10.80 -2.51 -2.70
N ALA A 567 9.50 -2.71 -2.43
CA ALA A 567 8.57 -3.19 -3.46
C ALA A 567 8.48 -2.24 -4.65
N GLN A 568 8.45 -0.92 -4.42
CA GLN A 568 8.47 0.07 -5.49
C GLN A 568 9.78 0.02 -6.30
N LEU A 569 10.93 -0.02 -5.62
CA LEU A 569 12.25 -0.12 -6.26
C LEU A 569 12.39 -1.39 -7.12
N SER A 570 11.78 -2.49 -6.69
CA SER A 570 11.83 -3.79 -7.37
C SER A 570 10.70 -3.99 -8.40
N GLY A 571 9.84 -2.98 -8.61
CA GLY A 571 8.70 -3.07 -9.53
C GLY A 571 7.63 -4.07 -9.10
N LYS A 572 7.57 -4.41 -7.80
CA LYS A 572 6.59 -5.33 -7.24
C LYS A 572 5.29 -4.60 -6.86
N PRO A 573 4.13 -5.29 -6.94
CA PRO A 573 2.85 -4.73 -6.49
C PRO A 573 2.87 -4.32 -5.01
N THR A 574 2.13 -3.25 -4.68
CA THR A 574 2.01 -2.71 -3.31
C THR A 574 0.59 -2.78 -2.74
N ASP A 575 -0.35 -3.41 -3.44
CA ASP A 575 -1.73 -3.62 -3.01
C ASP A 575 -1.81 -4.77 -1.98
N LYS A 576 -1.06 -5.84 -2.22
CA LYS A 576 -0.89 -6.99 -1.32
C LYS A 576 0.58 -7.38 -1.20
N PHE A 577 0.92 -7.91 -0.03
CA PHE A 577 2.26 -8.34 0.32
C PHE A 577 2.27 -9.78 0.80
N VAL A 578 3.40 -10.44 0.58
CA VAL A 578 3.66 -11.81 1.01
C VAL A 578 4.46 -11.76 2.31
N MET A 579 3.96 -12.40 3.36
CA MET A 579 4.76 -12.74 4.52
C MET A 579 5.48 -14.07 4.28
N PRO A 580 6.80 -14.14 4.52
CA PRO A 580 7.60 -15.31 4.14
C PRO A 580 7.44 -16.47 5.11
N VAL A 581 7.66 -17.70 4.64
CA VAL A 581 7.91 -18.85 5.53
C VAL A 581 9.29 -18.68 6.18
N PRO A 582 9.39 -18.70 7.52
CA PRO A 582 10.68 -18.68 8.19
C PRO A 582 11.32 -20.08 8.18
N SER A 583 12.57 -20.16 7.73
CA SER A 583 13.45 -21.32 7.85
C SER A 583 14.29 -21.17 9.12
N PHE A 584 13.82 -21.74 10.22
CA PHE A 584 14.51 -21.63 11.51
C PHE A 584 15.65 -22.64 11.61
N ASN A 585 16.89 -22.18 11.69
CA ASN A 585 18.04 -23.04 12.02
C ASN A 585 17.93 -23.54 13.46
N VAL A 586 17.86 -24.85 13.67
CA VAL A 586 17.62 -25.44 15.00
C VAL A 586 18.70 -26.44 15.46
N ILE A 587 19.45 -27.03 14.54
CA ILE A 587 20.62 -27.87 14.84
C ILE A 587 21.78 -27.46 13.92
N ASN A 588 22.94 -27.21 14.52
CA ASN A 588 24.16 -26.80 13.84
C ASN A 588 25.16 -27.96 13.74
N GLY A 589 25.85 -28.00 12.62
CA GLY A 589 27.01 -28.85 12.35
C GLY A 589 28.06 -28.08 11.54
N GLY A 590 28.76 -28.77 10.64
CA GLY A 590 29.75 -28.17 9.75
C GLY A 590 30.76 -27.26 10.48
N SER A 591 31.15 -26.18 9.85
CA SER A 591 32.08 -25.20 10.43
C SER A 591 31.45 -24.33 11.55
N HIS A 592 30.13 -24.46 11.79
CA HIS A 592 29.39 -23.74 12.83
C HIS A 592 29.35 -24.46 14.20
N ALA A 593 29.83 -25.70 14.29
CA ALA A 593 29.83 -26.49 15.53
C ALA A 593 31.02 -27.45 15.64
N GLY A 594 31.51 -27.64 16.86
CA GLY A 594 32.59 -28.59 17.18
C GLY A 594 32.16 -30.06 17.28
N ASN A 595 30.92 -30.40 16.88
CA ASN A 595 30.43 -31.78 16.82
C ASN A 595 30.88 -32.48 15.52
N ARG A 596 30.60 -33.79 15.36
CA ARG A 596 30.99 -34.57 14.17
C ARG A 596 30.17 -34.28 12.91
N LEU A 597 29.04 -33.58 13.05
CA LEU A 597 28.06 -33.37 12.00
C LEU A 597 28.68 -32.64 10.80
N ALA A 598 28.61 -33.22 9.60
CA ALA A 598 29.14 -32.60 8.39
C ALA A 598 28.25 -31.49 7.85
N CYS A 599 26.94 -31.71 7.77
CA CYS A 599 26.01 -30.68 7.33
C CYS A 599 25.99 -29.50 8.30
N GLN A 600 25.95 -28.29 7.76
CA GLN A 600 26.10 -27.07 8.53
C GLN A 600 24.84 -26.74 9.33
N GLU A 601 23.65 -26.94 8.75
CA GLU A 601 22.39 -26.57 9.39
C GLU A 601 21.24 -27.54 9.08
N PHE A 602 20.40 -27.75 10.08
CA PHE A 602 19.09 -28.37 9.93
C PHE A 602 18.01 -27.38 10.39
N MET A 603 17.06 -27.13 9.50
CA MET A 603 16.05 -26.09 9.63
C MET A 603 14.64 -26.66 9.67
N ILE A 604 13.73 -25.97 10.36
CA ILE A 604 12.29 -26.23 10.29
C ILE A 604 11.56 -25.11 9.58
N LEU A 605 10.60 -25.48 8.73
CA LEU A 605 9.80 -24.58 7.90
C LEU A 605 8.31 -24.79 8.19
N PRO A 606 7.64 -23.88 8.92
CA PRO A 606 6.20 -23.96 9.21
C PRO A 606 5.30 -23.60 8.02
N VAL A 607 5.41 -24.34 6.92
CA VAL A 607 4.66 -24.12 5.67
C VAL A 607 3.13 -24.23 5.83
N GLY A 608 2.67 -25.01 6.82
CA GLY A 608 1.25 -25.21 7.13
C GLY A 608 0.68 -24.22 8.16
N ALA A 609 1.44 -23.18 8.54
CA ALA A 609 0.96 -22.12 9.40
C ALA A 609 -0.06 -21.23 8.67
N SER A 610 -0.96 -20.62 9.44
CA SER A 610 -2.03 -19.75 8.91
C SER A 610 -1.61 -18.29 8.70
N SER A 611 -0.54 -17.86 9.36
CA SER A 611 0.05 -16.53 9.31
C SER A 611 1.53 -16.59 9.71
N PHE A 612 2.27 -15.51 9.51
CA PHE A 612 3.65 -15.41 9.99
C PHE A 612 3.71 -15.50 11.52
N LYS A 613 2.76 -14.85 12.21
CA LYS A 613 2.62 -14.99 13.66
C LYS A 613 2.41 -16.43 14.12
N ASP A 614 1.57 -17.20 13.44
CA ASP A 614 1.36 -18.62 13.73
C ASP A 614 2.65 -19.43 13.46
N ALA A 615 3.36 -19.14 12.37
CA ALA A 615 4.64 -19.76 12.05
C ALA A 615 5.70 -19.54 13.14
N MET A 616 5.77 -18.33 13.71
CA MET A 616 6.66 -18.02 14.84
C MET A 616 6.34 -18.81 16.09
N VAL A 617 5.05 -19.01 16.41
CA VAL A 617 4.64 -19.83 17.56
C VAL A 617 5.06 -21.28 17.36
N ILE A 618 4.75 -21.86 16.20
CA ILE A 618 5.11 -23.23 15.84
C ILE A 618 6.63 -23.44 15.93
N GLY A 619 7.41 -22.55 15.33
CA GLY A 619 8.88 -22.61 15.35
C GLY A 619 9.45 -22.54 16.76
N ALA A 620 8.96 -21.63 17.60
CA ALA A 620 9.42 -21.48 18.98
C ALA A 620 9.06 -22.70 19.86
N GLU A 621 7.85 -23.27 19.70
CA GLU A 621 7.42 -24.45 20.43
C GLU A 621 8.25 -25.68 20.06
N ILE A 622 8.54 -25.88 18.77
CA ILE A 622 9.44 -26.96 18.31
C ILE A 622 10.85 -26.74 18.85
N TYR A 623 11.39 -25.52 18.78
CA TYR A 623 12.73 -25.21 19.26
C TYR A 623 12.88 -25.50 20.78
N HIS A 624 11.91 -25.11 21.60
CA HIS A 624 11.93 -25.42 23.04
C HIS A 624 11.71 -26.92 23.34
N THR A 625 10.90 -27.59 22.53
CA THR A 625 10.71 -29.05 22.62
C THR A 625 12.01 -29.78 22.28
N LEU A 626 12.69 -29.35 21.21
CA LEU A 626 13.98 -29.86 20.78
C LEU A 626 15.04 -29.68 21.87
N LYS A 627 15.10 -28.51 22.52
CA LYS A 627 15.97 -28.27 23.69
C LYS A 627 15.75 -29.32 24.77
N THR A 628 14.50 -29.68 25.05
CA THR A 628 14.16 -30.67 26.07
C THR A 628 14.59 -32.08 25.66
N VAL A 629 14.41 -32.44 24.38
CA VAL A 629 14.87 -33.72 23.82
C VAL A 629 16.39 -33.83 23.89
N ILE A 630 17.11 -32.79 23.43
CA ILE A 630 18.57 -32.72 23.48
C ILE A 630 19.07 -32.80 24.92
N LYS A 631 18.49 -32.02 25.85
CA LYS A 631 18.86 -32.05 27.27
C LYS A 631 18.76 -33.46 27.85
N LYS A 632 17.70 -34.18 27.51
CA LYS A 632 17.46 -35.54 28.02
C LYS A 632 18.47 -36.54 27.46
N LYS A 633 18.84 -36.41 26.18
CA LYS A 633 19.69 -37.40 25.48
C LYS A 633 21.19 -37.13 25.64
N TYR A 634 21.60 -35.86 25.61
CA TYR A 634 23.01 -35.44 25.59
C TYR A 634 23.44 -34.59 26.78
N GLY A 635 22.51 -34.25 27.68
CA GLY A 635 22.80 -33.44 28.87
C GLY A 635 22.61 -31.94 28.64
N GLN A 636 22.79 -31.18 29.73
CA GLN A 636 22.52 -29.74 29.77
C GLN A 636 23.44 -28.92 28.86
N ASP A 637 24.72 -29.30 28.75
CA ASP A 637 25.72 -28.54 27.99
C ASP A 637 25.47 -28.59 26.49
N ALA A 638 24.86 -29.67 25.98
CA ALA A 638 24.44 -29.80 24.59
C ALA A 638 23.28 -28.84 24.21
N CYS A 639 22.67 -28.17 25.19
CA CYS A 639 21.65 -27.14 24.97
C CYS A 639 22.22 -25.73 24.77
N ASN A 640 23.54 -25.59 24.77
CA ASN A 640 24.19 -24.36 24.32
C ASN A 640 23.94 -24.17 22.82
N VAL A 641 23.98 -22.92 22.39
CA VAL A 641 23.63 -22.52 21.02
C VAL A 641 24.86 -22.02 20.28
N GLY A 642 24.94 -22.31 18.98
CA GLY A 642 25.96 -21.75 18.10
C GLY A 642 25.67 -20.31 17.67
N ASP A 643 26.41 -19.83 16.68
CA ASP A 643 26.36 -18.45 16.18
C ASP A 643 24.95 -18.00 15.76
N GLU A 644 24.15 -18.93 15.24
CA GLU A 644 22.81 -18.66 14.70
C GLU A 644 21.67 -19.07 15.63
N GLY A 645 22.01 -19.49 16.85
CA GLY A 645 21.03 -19.86 17.87
C GLY A 645 20.57 -21.32 17.82
N GLY A 646 20.93 -22.10 16.79
CA GLY A 646 20.70 -23.54 16.75
C GLY A 646 21.53 -24.30 17.79
N PHE A 647 21.07 -25.48 18.22
CA PHE A 647 21.80 -26.33 19.16
C PHE A 647 22.95 -27.06 18.48
N ALA A 648 24.01 -27.37 19.23
CA ALA A 648 25.15 -28.16 18.74
C ALA A 648 25.31 -29.48 19.53
N PRO A 649 24.34 -30.41 19.46
CA PRO A 649 24.44 -31.68 20.15
C PRO A 649 25.57 -32.56 19.58
N SER A 650 26.13 -33.44 20.42
CA SER A 650 27.16 -34.41 20.04
C SER A 650 26.58 -35.62 19.31
N VAL A 651 25.83 -35.37 18.25
CA VAL A 651 25.30 -36.40 17.33
C VAL A 651 26.45 -37.08 16.56
N GLN A 652 26.26 -38.34 16.20
CA GLN A 652 27.25 -39.16 15.50
C GLN A 652 27.23 -38.93 13.99
N ASP A 653 26.05 -38.69 13.40
CA ASP A 653 25.88 -38.42 11.98
C ASP A 653 24.66 -37.53 11.71
N ASN A 654 24.46 -37.20 10.44
CA ASN A 654 23.35 -36.36 9.98
C ASN A 654 21.97 -37.04 10.16
N ASN A 655 21.88 -38.37 10.10
CA ASN A 655 20.62 -39.09 10.27
C ASN A 655 20.14 -38.99 11.71
N GLU A 656 21.05 -39.08 12.68
CA GLU A 656 20.74 -38.90 14.09
C GLU A 656 20.22 -37.48 14.39
N ALA A 657 20.78 -36.46 13.73
CA ALA A 657 20.29 -35.08 13.85
C ALA A 657 18.84 -34.95 13.35
N LEU A 658 18.54 -35.52 12.17
CA LEU A 658 17.19 -35.51 11.59
C LEU A 658 16.20 -36.34 12.42
N ASP A 659 16.59 -37.50 12.94
CA ASP A 659 15.73 -38.35 13.76
C ASP A 659 15.30 -37.63 15.07
N ILE A 660 16.22 -36.88 15.67
CA ILE A 660 15.93 -36.09 16.89
C ILE A 660 15.07 -34.88 16.59
N LEU A 661 15.30 -34.23 15.44
CA LEU A 661 14.45 -33.14 14.99
C LEU A 661 13.01 -33.63 14.75
N MET A 662 12.85 -34.79 14.13
CA MET A 662 11.53 -35.42 13.95
C MET A 662 10.88 -35.80 15.27
N GLU A 663 11.64 -36.31 16.24
CA GLU A 663 11.12 -36.56 17.60
C GLU A 663 10.57 -35.28 18.22
N ALA A 664 11.28 -34.15 18.09
CA ALA A 664 10.86 -32.86 18.61
C ALA A 664 9.60 -32.32 17.91
N ILE A 665 9.56 -32.37 16.58
CA ILE A 665 8.40 -31.97 15.75
C ILE A 665 7.15 -32.77 16.14
N LYS A 666 7.30 -34.08 16.33
CA LYS A 666 6.18 -34.94 16.74
C LYS A 666 5.71 -34.62 18.15
N LYS A 667 6.65 -34.43 19.10
CA LYS A 667 6.33 -34.11 20.50
C LYS A 667 5.68 -32.74 20.66
N SER A 668 5.98 -31.77 19.80
CA SER A 668 5.33 -30.46 19.85
C SER A 668 3.90 -30.47 19.30
N GLY A 669 3.49 -31.53 18.60
CA GLY A 669 2.16 -31.64 17.99
C GLY A 669 2.01 -30.92 16.64
N HIS A 670 3.13 -30.55 15.99
CA HIS A 670 3.13 -29.73 14.75
C HIS A 670 3.53 -30.50 13.48
N GLU A 671 3.62 -31.83 13.55
CA GLU A 671 4.07 -32.70 12.45
C GLU A 671 3.35 -32.45 11.12
N ALA A 672 2.05 -32.15 11.14
CA ALA A 672 1.27 -31.90 9.92
C ALA A 672 1.51 -30.51 9.28
N LYS A 673 2.17 -29.59 9.98
CA LYS A 673 2.33 -28.18 9.55
C LYS A 673 3.77 -27.80 9.21
N VAL A 674 4.73 -28.69 9.44
CA VAL A 674 6.16 -28.37 9.38
C VAL A 674 6.88 -29.29 8.41
N LYS A 675 7.79 -28.70 7.66
CA LYS A 675 8.76 -29.38 6.78
C LYS A 675 10.18 -29.09 7.26
N ILE A 676 11.15 -29.77 6.66
CA ILE A 676 12.57 -29.61 6.99
C ILE A 676 13.29 -28.99 5.79
N GLY A 677 14.27 -28.15 6.09
CA GLY A 677 15.29 -27.70 5.15
C GLY A 677 16.67 -28.00 5.72
N THR A 678 17.70 -28.02 4.89
CA THR A 678 19.08 -28.19 5.37
C THR A 678 20.03 -27.36 4.53
N ASP A 679 21.01 -26.76 5.18
CA ASP A 679 22.22 -26.25 4.52
C ASP A 679 23.34 -27.25 4.75
N VAL A 680 23.80 -27.82 3.64
CA VAL A 680 24.85 -28.81 3.65
C VAL A 680 26.22 -28.14 3.72
N ALA A 681 26.42 -27.00 3.06
CA ALA A 681 27.70 -26.33 2.86
C ALA A 681 28.81 -27.30 2.37
N ALA A 682 28.53 -28.05 1.30
CA ALA A 682 29.38 -29.18 0.90
C ALA A 682 30.81 -28.80 0.47
N SER A 683 31.04 -27.55 0.08
CA SER A 683 32.37 -27.00 -0.19
C SER A 683 33.34 -27.20 0.99
N GLU A 684 32.85 -27.15 2.24
CA GLU A 684 33.68 -27.26 3.45
C GLU A 684 34.28 -28.66 3.64
N PHE A 685 33.70 -29.68 3.00
CA PHE A 685 34.14 -31.07 3.10
C PHE A 685 34.37 -31.73 1.75
N TYR A 686 34.47 -30.94 0.69
CA TYR A 686 34.89 -31.40 -0.61
C TYR A 686 36.41 -31.45 -0.72
N ASN A 687 36.93 -32.56 -1.22
CA ASN A 687 38.36 -32.74 -1.47
C ASN A 687 38.61 -32.70 -2.99
N ALA A 688 39.20 -31.61 -3.46
CA ALA A 688 39.45 -31.36 -4.89
C ALA A 688 40.39 -32.41 -5.55
N ASP A 689 41.33 -32.97 -4.80
CA ASP A 689 42.29 -33.96 -5.32
C ASP A 689 41.62 -35.31 -5.59
N THR A 690 40.75 -35.74 -4.70
CA THR A 690 40.04 -37.03 -4.79
C THR A 690 38.68 -36.92 -5.48
N LYS A 691 38.15 -35.70 -5.65
CA LYS A 691 36.79 -35.40 -6.12
C LYS A 691 35.71 -36.13 -5.33
N LYS A 692 35.86 -36.13 -4.00
CA LYS A 692 34.94 -36.76 -3.06
C LYS A 692 34.57 -35.80 -1.93
N TYR A 693 33.41 -36.05 -1.34
CA TYR A 693 32.83 -35.35 -0.21
C TYR A 693 32.98 -36.19 1.06
N ASP A 694 33.60 -35.67 2.11
CA ASP A 694 33.83 -36.39 3.36
C ASP A 694 32.80 -36.04 4.44
N LEU A 695 31.83 -36.92 4.66
CA LEU A 695 30.75 -36.71 5.65
C LEU A 695 31.22 -36.85 7.12
N ASP A 696 32.50 -37.11 7.37
CA ASP A 696 33.12 -37.13 8.69
C ASP A 696 34.43 -36.32 8.68
N PHE A 697 34.54 -35.27 7.85
CA PHE A 697 35.79 -34.51 7.60
C PHE A 697 36.48 -33.92 8.85
N LYS A 698 35.73 -33.73 9.95
CA LYS A 698 36.27 -33.24 11.23
C LYS A 698 36.99 -34.33 12.02
N ASN A 699 36.83 -35.59 11.64
CA ASN A 699 37.57 -36.72 12.16
C ASN A 699 38.87 -36.88 11.34
N PRO A 700 40.05 -36.69 11.96
CA PRO A 700 41.33 -36.91 11.28
C PRO A 700 41.49 -38.32 10.70
N ASP A 701 40.78 -39.30 11.27
CA ASP A 701 40.78 -40.70 10.86
C ASP A 701 39.47 -41.07 10.12
N SER A 702 38.93 -40.15 9.31
CA SER A 702 37.69 -40.39 8.56
C SER A 702 37.80 -41.65 7.66
N PRO A 703 36.93 -42.65 7.82
CA PRO A 703 36.98 -43.90 7.06
C PRO A 703 36.50 -43.69 5.62
N ASP A 704 37.00 -44.48 4.68
CA ASP A 704 36.64 -44.36 3.25
C ASP A 704 35.13 -44.51 2.98
N SER A 705 34.39 -45.19 3.87
CA SER A 705 32.93 -45.30 3.79
C SER A 705 32.20 -43.96 3.97
N MET A 706 32.83 -42.96 4.59
CA MET A 706 32.28 -41.60 4.75
C MET A 706 32.61 -40.67 3.58
N LYS A 707 33.54 -41.08 2.70
CA LYS A 707 33.95 -40.31 1.52
C LYS A 707 33.10 -40.69 0.32
N LYS A 708 32.18 -39.81 -0.05
CA LYS A 708 31.19 -40.03 -1.11
C LYS A 708 31.64 -39.39 -2.42
N THR A 709 31.52 -40.12 -3.51
CA THR A 709 31.45 -39.52 -4.85
C THR A 709 30.15 -38.72 -5.00
N THR A 710 30.07 -37.88 -6.03
CA THR A 710 28.84 -37.15 -6.39
C THR A 710 27.61 -38.07 -6.46
N ASP A 711 27.74 -39.22 -7.11
CA ASP A 711 26.63 -40.16 -7.31
C ASP A 711 26.17 -40.81 -5.99
N GLU A 712 27.12 -41.15 -5.12
CA GLU A 712 26.82 -41.69 -3.80
C GLU A 712 26.18 -40.63 -2.89
N LEU A 713 26.58 -39.37 -3.02
CA LEU A 713 26.01 -38.26 -2.26
C LEU A 713 24.60 -37.89 -2.75
N ILE A 714 24.35 -37.91 -4.06
CA ILE A 714 22.99 -37.80 -4.62
C ILE A 714 22.10 -38.92 -4.09
N ALA A 715 22.57 -40.17 -4.08
CA ALA A 715 21.84 -41.30 -3.54
C ALA A 715 21.54 -41.12 -2.04
N TYR A 716 22.49 -40.56 -1.28
CA TYR A 716 22.32 -40.22 0.12
C TYR A 716 21.21 -39.18 0.34
N TYR A 717 21.17 -38.10 -0.44
CA TYR A 717 20.08 -37.10 -0.35
C TYR A 717 18.73 -37.66 -0.78
N LYS A 718 18.69 -38.58 -1.75
CA LYS A 718 17.45 -39.25 -2.15
C LYS A 718 16.87 -40.11 -1.04
N ASP A 719 17.72 -40.79 -0.26
CA ASP A 719 17.29 -41.55 0.92
C ASP A 719 16.66 -40.61 1.97
N TRP A 720 17.24 -39.44 2.18
CA TRP A 720 16.66 -38.42 3.05
C TRP A 720 15.31 -37.91 2.58
N LEU A 721 15.16 -37.59 1.30
CA LEU A 721 13.89 -37.16 0.72
C LEU A 721 12.80 -38.24 0.84
N ALA A 722 13.17 -39.51 0.88
CA ALA A 722 12.26 -40.62 1.11
C ALA A 722 11.88 -40.80 2.60
N LYS A 723 12.82 -40.53 3.52
CA LYS A 723 12.66 -40.78 4.96
C LYS A 723 12.09 -39.58 5.74
N TYR A 724 12.39 -38.36 5.31
CA TYR A 724 12.08 -37.13 6.05
C TYR A 724 11.28 -36.13 5.19
N PRO A 725 10.49 -35.23 5.80
CA PRO A 725 9.71 -34.23 5.07
C PRO A 725 10.58 -33.04 4.62
N LEU A 726 11.71 -33.33 3.96
CA LEU A 726 12.65 -32.35 3.41
C LEU A 726 12.06 -31.71 2.15
N VAL A 727 12.04 -30.38 2.12
CA VAL A 727 11.51 -29.59 1.00
C VAL A 727 12.52 -28.61 0.40
N SER A 728 13.66 -28.43 1.06
CA SER A 728 14.73 -27.53 0.61
C SER A 728 16.11 -28.05 1.02
N ILE A 729 17.06 -28.03 0.08
CA ILE A 729 18.46 -28.39 0.29
C ILE A 729 19.33 -27.27 -0.28
N GLU A 730 20.10 -26.64 0.59
CA GLU A 730 21.07 -25.58 0.30
C GLU A 730 22.48 -26.18 0.20
N ASP A 731 23.22 -25.75 -0.82
CA ASP A 731 24.59 -26.16 -1.16
C ASP A 731 24.93 -27.65 -1.02
N PRO A 732 24.21 -28.53 -1.76
CA PRO A 732 24.45 -29.97 -1.72
C PRO A 732 25.83 -30.41 -2.26
N PHE A 733 26.53 -29.56 -3.02
CA PHE A 733 27.82 -29.87 -3.64
C PHE A 733 28.77 -28.67 -3.56
N ASP A 734 30.03 -28.88 -3.96
CA ASP A 734 31.05 -27.83 -3.96
C ASP A 734 30.66 -26.66 -4.89
N GLN A 735 31.05 -25.44 -4.50
CA GLN A 735 30.75 -24.18 -5.21
C GLN A 735 31.14 -24.16 -6.70
N ASP A 736 32.00 -25.05 -7.17
CA ASP A 736 32.35 -25.20 -8.58
C ASP A 736 32.02 -26.58 -9.20
N ASP A 737 31.35 -27.48 -8.49
CA ASP A 737 30.87 -28.77 -9.02
C ASP A 737 29.53 -28.62 -9.76
N TRP A 738 29.55 -27.82 -10.84
CA TRP A 738 28.37 -27.51 -11.68
C TRP A 738 27.68 -28.77 -12.22
N ASP A 739 28.45 -29.80 -12.56
CA ASP A 739 27.93 -31.06 -13.10
C ASP A 739 27.12 -31.83 -12.05
N ALA A 740 27.59 -31.85 -10.79
CA ALA A 740 26.85 -32.45 -9.68
C ALA A 740 25.51 -31.74 -9.43
N TYR A 741 25.53 -30.41 -9.37
CA TYR A 741 24.33 -29.60 -9.23
C TYR A 741 23.32 -29.87 -10.35
N SER A 742 23.75 -29.79 -11.62
CA SER A 742 22.88 -30.04 -12.78
C SER A 742 22.29 -31.45 -12.78
N LYS A 743 23.09 -32.45 -12.39
CA LYS A 743 22.62 -33.84 -12.25
C LYS A 743 21.56 -33.95 -11.16
N PHE A 744 21.81 -33.37 -9.99
CA PHE A 744 20.86 -33.41 -8.87
C PHE A 744 19.56 -32.65 -9.18
N GLN A 745 19.66 -31.47 -9.78
CA GLN A 745 18.51 -30.68 -10.25
C GLN A 745 17.66 -31.45 -11.27
N ALA A 746 18.29 -32.19 -12.19
CA ALA A 746 17.56 -33.03 -13.13
C ALA A 746 16.83 -34.21 -12.46
N GLU A 747 17.40 -34.75 -11.38
CA GLU A 747 16.86 -35.93 -10.70
C GLU A 747 15.76 -35.63 -9.68
N VAL A 748 15.82 -34.49 -8.96
CA VAL A 748 14.89 -34.19 -7.85
C VAL A 748 14.32 -32.76 -7.85
N GLY A 749 14.79 -31.86 -8.70
CA GLY A 749 14.46 -30.42 -8.64
C GLY A 749 12.98 -30.07 -8.84
N SER A 750 12.19 -30.98 -9.41
CA SER A 750 10.73 -30.82 -9.51
C SER A 750 10.01 -30.95 -8.16
N SER A 751 10.56 -31.72 -7.22
CA SER A 751 9.94 -32.01 -5.92
C SER A 751 10.59 -31.29 -4.74
N VAL A 752 11.86 -30.91 -4.85
CA VAL A 752 12.62 -30.24 -3.79
C VAL A 752 13.17 -28.91 -4.29
N GLN A 753 13.21 -27.92 -3.41
CA GLN A 753 13.96 -26.72 -3.65
C GLN A 753 15.47 -27.01 -3.53
N ILE A 754 16.25 -26.59 -4.51
CA ILE A 754 17.72 -26.66 -4.50
C ILE A 754 18.22 -25.24 -4.47
N VAL A 755 18.77 -24.82 -3.34
CA VAL A 755 19.23 -23.45 -3.10
C VAL A 755 20.72 -23.38 -3.39
N GLY A 756 21.12 -22.44 -4.24
CA GLY A 756 22.54 -22.10 -4.42
C GLY A 756 22.92 -20.91 -3.56
N ASP A 757 23.92 -21.09 -2.68
CA ASP A 757 24.53 -20.06 -1.85
C ASP A 757 25.97 -19.78 -2.28
N ASP A 758 26.95 -20.58 -1.88
CA ASP A 758 28.35 -20.47 -2.32
C ASP A 758 28.48 -20.64 -3.84
N LEU A 759 27.60 -21.45 -4.45
CA LEU A 759 27.50 -21.61 -5.90
C LEU A 759 27.22 -20.27 -6.63
N LEU A 760 26.37 -19.43 -6.03
CA LEU A 760 25.80 -18.25 -6.69
C LEU A 760 26.34 -16.94 -6.14
N VAL A 761 26.72 -16.89 -4.86
CA VAL A 761 27.22 -15.73 -4.10
C VAL A 761 26.43 -14.45 -4.35
N THR A 762 25.11 -14.57 -4.53
CA THR A 762 24.22 -13.47 -4.92
C THR A 762 24.69 -12.69 -6.17
N ASN A 763 25.49 -13.30 -7.05
CA ASN A 763 26.09 -12.67 -8.21
C ASN A 763 25.29 -12.93 -9.48
N PRO A 764 24.77 -11.89 -10.18
CA PRO A 764 23.97 -12.06 -11.39
C PRO A 764 24.63 -12.88 -12.51
N LYS A 765 25.96 -12.84 -12.67
CA LYS A 765 26.65 -13.67 -13.68
C LYS A 765 26.69 -15.16 -13.30
N ARG A 766 26.85 -15.47 -12.00
CA ARG A 766 26.80 -16.87 -11.53
C ARG A 766 25.37 -17.40 -11.58
N VAL A 767 24.38 -16.57 -11.22
CA VAL A 767 22.95 -16.88 -11.43
C VAL A 767 22.68 -17.19 -12.90
N GLN A 768 23.17 -16.36 -13.84
CA GLN A 768 23.02 -16.64 -15.27
C GLN A 768 23.66 -17.98 -15.68
N LYS A 769 24.91 -18.25 -15.24
CA LYS A 769 25.55 -19.54 -15.51
C LYS A 769 24.74 -20.73 -14.96
N ALA A 770 24.20 -20.58 -13.75
CA ALA A 770 23.39 -21.59 -13.09
C ALA A 770 22.07 -21.85 -13.82
N LEU A 771 21.46 -20.82 -14.41
CA LEU A 771 20.31 -20.95 -15.30
C LEU A 771 20.68 -21.70 -16.59
N ASP A 772 21.80 -21.34 -17.21
CA ASP A 772 22.25 -21.92 -18.48
C ASP A 772 22.52 -23.42 -18.35
N VAL A 773 23.16 -23.83 -17.25
CA VAL A 773 23.48 -25.25 -16.97
C VAL A 773 22.41 -25.96 -16.15
N LYS A 774 21.34 -25.26 -15.73
CA LYS A 774 20.26 -25.78 -14.88
C LYS A 774 20.78 -26.41 -13.58
N ALA A 775 21.63 -25.69 -12.87
CA ALA A 775 22.31 -26.19 -11.66
C ALA A 775 21.38 -26.28 -10.43
N CYS A 776 20.49 -25.30 -10.24
CA CYS A 776 19.61 -25.23 -9.08
C CYS A 776 18.26 -24.60 -9.45
N ASN A 777 17.42 -24.32 -8.44
CA ASN A 777 16.09 -23.74 -8.67
C ASN A 777 15.67 -22.69 -7.62
N ALA A 778 16.63 -22.26 -6.79
CA ALA A 778 16.45 -21.17 -5.85
C ALA A 778 17.78 -20.45 -5.59
N LEU A 779 17.68 -19.15 -5.34
CA LEU A 779 18.80 -18.30 -4.93
C LEU A 779 18.75 -18.08 -3.42
N LEU A 780 19.88 -18.28 -2.72
CA LEU A 780 20.05 -17.67 -1.39
C LEU A 780 20.52 -16.22 -1.56
N LEU A 781 19.67 -15.26 -1.16
CA LEU A 781 19.94 -13.84 -1.32
C LEU A 781 20.59 -13.26 -0.06
N LYS A 782 21.91 -13.10 -0.09
CA LYS A 782 22.69 -12.43 0.96
C LYS A 782 23.20 -11.09 0.43
N VAL A 783 22.57 -10.00 0.89
CA VAL A 783 22.86 -8.64 0.37
C VAL A 783 24.33 -8.23 0.48
N ASN A 784 25.07 -8.72 1.47
CA ASN A 784 26.49 -8.39 1.63
C ASN A 784 27.42 -9.20 0.73
N GLN A 785 26.99 -10.33 0.17
CA GLN A 785 27.75 -11.06 -0.84
C GLN A 785 27.81 -10.30 -2.17
N ILE A 786 26.81 -9.48 -2.47
CA ILE A 786 26.80 -8.63 -3.66
C ILE A 786 27.16 -7.18 -3.38
N GLY A 787 26.84 -6.64 -2.19
CA GLY A 787 27.37 -5.37 -1.70
C GLY A 787 26.54 -4.11 -2.00
N SER A 788 25.41 -4.20 -2.69
CA SER A 788 24.45 -3.09 -2.86
C SER A 788 23.01 -3.57 -2.94
N ILE A 789 22.05 -2.71 -2.58
CA ILE A 789 20.61 -3.03 -2.66
C ILE A 789 20.15 -3.16 -4.11
N THR A 790 20.66 -2.32 -5.01
CA THR A 790 20.33 -2.40 -6.44
C THR A 790 20.73 -3.74 -7.05
N GLU A 791 21.96 -4.20 -6.84
CA GLU A 791 22.42 -5.49 -7.40
C GLU A 791 21.73 -6.68 -6.71
N ALA A 792 21.38 -6.57 -5.42
CA ALA A 792 20.60 -7.61 -4.74
C ALA A 792 19.17 -7.74 -5.31
N ILE A 793 18.50 -6.61 -5.60
CA ILE A 793 17.20 -6.60 -6.27
C ILE A 793 17.34 -7.21 -7.68
N GLU A 794 18.40 -6.89 -8.43
CA GLU A 794 18.65 -7.45 -9.75
C GLU A 794 18.81 -8.99 -9.70
N ALA A 795 19.63 -9.52 -8.79
CA ALA A 795 19.83 -10.96 -8.62
C ALA A 795 18.52 -11.69 -8.24
N ALA A 796 17.74 -11.10 -7.32
CA ALA A 796 16.44 -11.63 -6.93
C ALA A 796 15.44 -11.62 -8.10
N SER A 797 15.30 -10.49 -8.79
CA SER A 797 14.37 -10.36 -9.92
C SER A 797 14.75 -11.27 -11.08
N MET A 798 16.05 -11.42 -11.40
CA MET A 798 16.52 -12.38 -12.41
C MET A 798 16.09 -13.81 -12.08
N SER A 799 16.30 -14.22 -10.82
CA SER A 799 15.93 -15.56 -10.35
C SER A 799 14.40 -15.78 -10.41
N MET A 800 13.62 -14.83 -9.89
CA MET A 800 12.15 -14.92 -9.91
C MET A 800 11.57 -14.94 -11.33
N HIS A 801 12.12 -14.14 -12.26
CA HIS A 801 11.68 -14.17 -13.66
C HIS A 801 11.97 -15.50 -14.36
N ALA A 802 13.01 -16.22 -13.91
CA ALA A 802 13.32 -17.56 -14.36
C ALA A 802 12.48 -18.67 -13.66
N GLY A 803 11.55 -18.28 -12.78
CA GLY A 803 10.71 -19.21 -12.02
C GLY A 803 11.42 -19.86 -10.83
N TRP A 804 12.54 -19.29 -10.37
CA TRP A 804 13.24 -19.77 -9.17
C TRP A 804 12.67 -19.15 -7.90
N GLY A 805 12.77 -19.90 -6.80
CA GLY A 805 12.60 -19.36 -5.45
C GLY A 805 13.73 -18.38 -5.09
N VAL A 806 13.49 -17.52 -4.12
CA VAL A 806 14.52 -16.63 -3.57
C VAL A 806 14.40 -16.63 -2.05
N MET A 807 15.36 -17.25 -1.38
CA MET A 807 15.40 -17.26 0.07
C MET A 807 16.28 -16.12 0.55
N VAL A 808 15.67 -15.08 1.13
CA VAL A 808 16.44 -14.00 1.76
C VAL A 808 17.15 -14.57 2.97
N SER A 809 18.43 -14.25 3.14
CA SER A 809 19.27 -14.87 4.17
C SER A 809 20.05 -13.85 5.00
N HIS A 810 20.22 -14.21 6.27
CA HIS A 810 21.15 -13.56 7.20
C HIS A 810 22.61 -13.94 6.91
N ARG A 811 23.53 -13.53 7.81
CA ARG A 811 24.86 -14.14 7.93
C ARG A 811 25.12 -14.64 9.35
N SER A 812 26.14 -15.47 9.55
CA SER A 812 26.52 -15.96 10.87
C SER A 812 26.93 -14.83 11.85
N GLY A 813 27.58 -13.76 11.39
CA GLY A 813 27.78 -12.52 12.16
C GLY A 813 26.73 -11.47 11.83
N GLU A 814 25.57 -11.53 12.49
CA GLU A 814 24.49 -10.53 12.28
C GLU A 814 24.59 -9.35 13.24
N THR A 815 23.78 -8.32 12.98
CA THR A 815 23.61 -7.15 13.86
C THR A 815 22.17 -7.04 14.36
N GLU A 816 21.85 -6.03 15.15
CA GLU A 816 20.47 -5.67 15.51
C GLU A 816 19.65 -5.13 14.33
N ASP A 817 20.30 -4.85 13.19
CA ASP A 817 19.66 -4.28 12.01
C ASP A 817 18.64 -5.25 11.40
N ALA A 818 17.38 -4.84 11.27
CA ALA A 818 16.31 -5.69 10.76
C ALA A 818 16.04 -5.54 9.26
N PHE A 819 16.94 -4.96 8.46
CA PHE A 819 16.71 -4.62 7.06
C PHE A 819 16.18 -5.78 6.20
N ILE A 820 16.73 -6.98 6.36
CA ILE A 820 16.35 -8.14 5.55
C ILE A 820 14.91 -8.60 5.77
N ALA A 821 14.28 -8.24 6.91
CA ALA A 821 12.85 -8.48 7.15
C ALA A 821 11.96 -7.61 6.25
N ASP A 822 12.32 -6.34 6.06
CA ASP A 822 11.64 -5.47 5.10
C ASP A 822 11.97 -5.87 3.65
N LEU A 823 13.20 -6.33 3.39
CA LEU A 823 13.63 -6.79 2.07
C LEU A 823 12.83 -7.98 1.56
N VAL A 824 12.66 -9.02 2.37
CA VAL A 824 11.93 -10.25 1.97
C VAL A 824 10.47 -9.94 1.64
N VAL A 825 9.83 -9.04 2.41
CA VAL A 825 8.45 -8.61 2.17
C VAL A 825 8.36 -7.74 0.92
N GLY A 826 9.29 -6.80 0.75
CA GLY A 826 9.32 -5.89 -0.39
C GLY A 826 9.58 -6.60 -1.72
N LEU A 827 10.51 -7.54 -1.73
CA LEU A 827 10.79 -8.40 -2.90
C LEU A 827 9.72 -9.46 -3.15
N ARG A 828 8.87 -9.71 -2.14
CA ARG A 828 7.82 -10.75 -2.14
C ARG A 828 8.37 -12.16 -2.38
N THR A 829 9.50 -12.50 -1.77
CA THR A 829 10.17 -13.76 -2.13
C THR A 829 9.52 -15.00 -1.55
N GLY A 830 8.75 -14.87 -0.46
CA GLY A 830 7.98 -15.98 0.12
C GLY A 830 8.72 -16.81 1.18
N GLU A 831 10.02 -16.59 1.38
CA GLU A 831 10.85 -17.39 2.30
C GLU A 831 12.05 -16.61 2.84
N ILE A 832 12.39 -16.85 4.12
CA ILE A 832 13.52 -16.21 4.80
C ILE A 832 14.22 -17.18 5.76
N LYS A 833 15.55 -17.24 5.70
CA LYS A 833 16.40 -17.90 6.68
C LYS A 833 17.14 -16.85 7.50
N THR A 834 16.74 -16.66 8.76
CA THR A 834 17.39 -15.67 9.64
C THR A 834 17.70 -16.22 11.03
N GLY A 835 18.02 -17.51 11.11
CA GLY A 835 18.51 -18.21 12.31
C GLY A 835 17.41 -18.81 13.18
N ALA A 836 17.77 -19.29 14.36
CA ALA A 836 16.83 -19.85 15.32
C ALA A 836 15.87 -18.77 15.88
N PRO A 837 14.74 -19.15 16.50
CA PRO A 837 13.97 -18.26 17.38
C PRO A 837 14.70 -18.03 18.71
N CYS A 838 16.00 -17.74 18.65
CA CYS A 838 16.93 -17.52 19.76
C CYS A 838 18.01 -16.53 19.32
N ARG A 839 18.52 -15.75 20.27
CA ARG A 839 19.48 -14.64 20.07
C ARG A 839 18.86 -13.44 19.32
N SER A 840 19.09 -12.23 19.84
CA SER A 840 18.32 -11.04 19.47
C SER A 840 18.63 -10.52 18.07
N GLU A 841 19.83 -10.75 17.54
CA GLU A 841 20.18 -10.43 16.16
C GLU A 841 19.34 -11.23 15.14
N ARG A 842 18.82 -12.39 15.54
CA ARG A 842 17.89 -13.24 14.77
C ARG A 842 16.46 -12.77 14.99
N LEU A 843 16.07 -12.69 16.26
CA LEU A 843 14.73 -12.26 16.67
C LEU A 843 14.40 -10.83 16.24
N ALA A 844 15.38 -9.95 16.01
CA ALA A 844 15.16 -8.61 15.48
C ALA A 844 14.42 -8.66 14.14
N LYS A 845 14.81 -9.57 13.25
CA LYS A 845 14.20 -9.75 11.92
C LYS A 845 12.82 -10.40 12.03
N TYR A 846 12.70 -11.47 12.82
CA TYR A 846 11.43 -12.13 13.06
C TYR A 846 10.40 -11.20 13.73
N ASN A 847 10.82 -10.41 14.73
CA ASN A 847 9.96 -9.43 15.37
C ASN A 847 9.59 -8.29 14.42
N GLN A 848 10.48 -7.90 13.50
CA GLN A 848 10.15 -6.94 12.47
C GLN A 848 9.09 -7.49 11.51
N LEU A 849 9.17 -8.76 11.11
CA LEU A 849 8.14 -9.42 10.30
C LEU A 849 6.78 -9.47 11.02
N LEU A 850 6.76 -9.70 12.34
CA LEU A 850 5.51 -9.61 13.13
C LEU A 850 4.90 -8.21 13.08
N ARG A 851 5.72 -7.15 13.19
CA ARG A 851 5.26 -5.76 13.09
C ARG A 851 4.76 -5.42 11.69
N ILE A 852 5.44 -5.90 10.65
CA ILE A 852 5.04 -5.69 9.25
C ILE A 852 3.69 -6.38 8.99
N GLU A 853 3.51 -7.63 9.44
CA GLU A 853 2.23 -8.35 9.32
C GLU A 853 1.09 -7.58 10.02
N GLU A 854 1.34 -7.09 11.25
CA GLU A 854 0.37 -6.28 11.99
C GLU A 854 0.02 -4.97 11.25
N GLN A 855 1.02 -4.27 10.72
CA GLN A 855 0.84 -3.01 9.99
C GLN A 855 0.05 -3.20 8.69
N LEU A 856 0.30 -4.30 7.97
CA LEU A 856 -0.36 -4.61 6.71
C LEU A 856 -1.81 -5.08 6.90
N GLY A 857 -2.10 -5.77 8.01
CA GLY A 857 -3.41 -6.35 8.28
C GLY A 857 -3.90 -7.20 7.10
N ARG A 858 -5.04 -6.85 6.52
CA ARG A 858 -5.64 -7.60 5.39
C ARG A 858 -4.85 -7.52 4.08
N ARG A 859 -3.83 -6.67 3.99
CA ARG A 859 -2.93 -6.59 2.82
C ARG A 859 -1.85 -7.67 2.85
N ALA A 860 -1.60 -8.30 3.99
CA ALA A 860 -0.65 -9.41 4.12
C ALA A 860 -1.35 -10.75 3.89
N TYR A 861 -0.67 -11.67 3.21
CA TYR A 861 -0.95 -13.10 3.26
C TYR A 861 0.34 -13.88 3.45
N TYR A 862 0.25 -15.02 4.14
CA TYR A 862 1.40 -15.88 4.37
C TYR A 862 1.64 -16.80 3.18
N ALA A 863 2.90 -16.95 2.77
CA ALA A 863 3.28 -17.76 1.61
C ALA A 863 2.90 -19.24 1.77
N GLY A 864 3.09 -19.78 2.98
CA GLY A 864 2.74 -21.16 3.32
C GLY A 864 3.36 -22.19 2.37
N GLU A 865 2.57 -23.16 1.93
CA GLU A 865 3.00 -24.21 0.98
C GLU A 865 3.49 -23.65 -0.38
N LYS A 866 3.18 -22.39 -0.72
CA LYS A 866 3.61 -21.72 -1.96
C LYS A 866 4.85 -20.84 -1.79
N PHE A 867 5.66 -21.09 -0.76
CA PHE A 867 6.86 -20.29 -0.48
C PHE A 867 7.83 -20.14 -1.65
N ARG A 868 7.84 -21.09 -2.60
CA ARG A 868 8.69 -21.06 -3.81
C ARG A 868 8.16 -20.17 -4.95
N GLU A 869 6.88 -19.77 -4.93
CA GLU A 869 6.17 -19.19 -6.10
C GLU A 869 5.37 -17.90 -5.76
N SER A 870 5.80 -17.14 -4.73
CA SER A 870 4.96 -16.13 -4.06
C SER A 870 4.77 -14.76 -4.76
#